data_AF-A0A166K5K8-F1
#
_entry.id   AF-A0A166K5K8-F1
#
_cell.length_a   1.000
_cell.length_b   1.000
_cell.length_c   1.000
_cell.angle_alpha   90.00
_cell.angle_beta   90.00
_cell.angle_gamma   90.00
#
_symmetry.space_group_name_H-M   'P 1'
#
loop_
_entity.id
_entity.type
_entity.pdbx_description
1 polymer ?
#
loop_
_entity_poly.entity_id
_entity_poly.type
_entity_poly.pdbx_seq_one_letter_code
_entity_poly.pdbx_strand_id
1 'polypeptide(L)'
;MDKGTLVEFRVQGDRRLGVVDRPDGKTRWFIVDERGQSHSLAPRQITYTVNGQTYKPSEIASFQGQVQPYIDPSSLEVAWELLVEDGETVTPAQMANLLFSESEAAACYAAHCLLSEDKLYFKQKGEAYEPRTAAQVAELKHQIEVKALKAKGQEEFLARVEQALQGEAVEWQRHDRQRLEALEKYAALLADVVRMGVNYDTLARAYPPPAPVLETMNMLGRPATPPGAFQLLIDLGWWDTHENLFVRRSSIPVQFPSKVLEVAQQRLDFPPTDLDTNRLDLSHLKVYTIDDESTTEIDDGLSWELLPDGRERLWVHIADPTRWLVPEDELDLEARKRGSTVYLPTGMVPMFPELLATGPMSLVQGRVSCALSFGVVLDESGGVEDYTIHPSFIKPTYRLTYEDVDEMLELGVEAEPEIEAIANWAKQRKSWRYNQGAISINMPEATIKVKNDQIDIDILDDSSSRQLVAEMMIMAGEVAARYGQAHNIPLPFRGQPQPELPPDEELLLLPAGFVRSCAMRRCMPKSEMSITPLRHAGLGLNTYTQATSPIRRYSDLLTHFQLKAHLRGENLPFTADQLREVMMTVTSTTQEVTMVERQTNRYWALEYLRRHPDQVWDVTVLMWLREDSNLALILLEDLGLQLPMFFKRSVGLGEQVLVKVSHADPQKDMIQFQEIIYQESHQATN
;
A
#
# COMPACT_ATOMS: atom_id res chain seq x y z
N MET A 1 -43.35 -15.79 59.48
CA MET A 1 -43.78 -16.86 58.57
C MET A 1 -44.18 -18.03 59.44
N ASP A 2 -45.23 -18.72 59.07
CA ASP A 2 -45.71 -19.84 59.86
C ASP A 2 -45.01 -21.13 59.44
N LYS A 3 -44.90 -22.08 60.38
CA LYS A 3 -44.39 -23.41 60.04
C LYS A 3 -45.32 -24.06 59.01
N GLY A 4 -44.75 -24.64 57.96
CA GLY A 4 -45.49 -25.26 56.86
C GLY A 4 -45.72 -24.32 55.67
N THR A 5 -45.34 -23.04 55.74
CA THR A 5 -45.40 -22.15 54.57
C THR A 5 -44.41 -22.59 53.49
N LEU A 6 -44.87 -22.75 52.25
CA LEU A 6 -44.03 -23.05 51.10
C LEU A 6 -43.49 -21.75 50.49
N VAL A 7 -42.17 -21.69 50.29
CA VAL A 7 -41.47 -20.49 49.82
C VAL A 7 -40.50 -20.82 48.70
N GLU A 8 -40.31 -19.86 47.80
CA GLU A 8 -39.31 -19.89 46.75
C GLU A 8 -38.05 -19.14 47.21
N PHE A 9 -36.88 -19.69 46.90
CA PHE A 9 -35.59 -19.05 47.10
C PHE A 9 -34.62 -19.48 46.00
N ARG A 10 -33.42 -18.89 45.95
CA ARG A 10 -32.38 -19.24 44.98
C ARG A 10 -31.12 -19.80 45.64
N VAL A 11 -30.56 -20.86 45.05
CA VAL A 11 -29.27 -21.46 45.43
C VAL A 11 -28.39 -21.47 44.19
N GLN A 12 -27.25 -20.77 44.22
CA GLN A 12 -26.33 -20.62 43.07
C GLN A 12 -27.00 -20.11 41.77
N GLY A 13 -28.13 -19.38 41.90
CA GLY A 13 -28.90 -18.85 40.77
C GLY A 13 -30.15 -19.67 40.42
N ASP A 14 -30.18 -20.94 40.80
CA ASP A 14 -31.29 -21.86 40.52
C ASP A 14 -32.46 -21.65 41.46
N ARG A 15 -33.68 -21.66 40.90
CA ARG A 15 -34.94 -21.58 41.64
C ARG A 15 -35.15 -22.86 42.45
N ARG A 16 -35.49 -22.72 43.73
CA ARG A 16 -35.78 -23.81 44.66
C ARG A 16 -37.05 -23.51 45.44
N LEU A 17 -37.81 -24.57 45.75
CA LEU A 17 -38.92 -24.53 46.69
C LEU A 17 -38.50 -25.19 48.00
N GLY A 18 -38.99 -24.67 49.12
CA GLY A 18 -38.82 -25.28 50.42
C GLY A 18 -39.91 -24.87 51.40
N VAL A 19 -40.08 -25.68 52.44
CA VAL A 19 -41.08 -25.46 53.49
C VAL A 19 -40.42 -24.88 54.72
N VAL A 20 -40.98 -23.79 55.25
CA VAL A 20 -40.58 -23.18 56.52
C VAL A 20 -40.81 -24.18 57.66
N ASP A 21 -39.74 -24.58 58.35
CA ASP A 21 -39.82 -25.54 59.47
C ASP A 21 -39.82 -24.85 60.84
N ARG A 22 -38.82 -24.00 61.11
CA ARG A 22 -38.66 -23.32 62.41
C ARG A 22 -37.86 -22.03 62.28
N PRO A 23 -38.02 -21.07 63.21
CA PRO A 23 -37.17 -19.88 63.22
C PRO A 23 -35.71 -20.24 63.52
N ASP A 24 -34.79 -19.51 62.88
CA ASP A 24 -33.34 -19.55 63.13
C ASP A 24 -32.88 -18.19 63.69
N GLY A 25 -32.93 -18.06 65.01
CA GLY A 25 -32.71 -16.77 65.69
C GLY A 25 -33.87 -15.80 65.51
N LYS A 26 -33.60 -14.48 65.58
CA LYS A 26 -34.64 -13.43 65.59
C LYS A 26 -35.15 -13.04 64.20
N THR A 27 -34.38 -13.28 63.14
CA THR A 27 -34.63 -12.70 61.81
C THR A 27 -34.48 -13.67 60.65
N ARG A 28 -34.26 -14.97 60.90
CA ARG A 28 -34.10 -15.99 59.86
C ARG A 28 -35.00 -17.20 60.12
N TRP A 29 -35.15 -18.04 59.10
CA TRP A 29 -35.97 -19.24 59.12
C TRP A 29 -35.19 -20.42 58.53
N PHE A 30 -35.27 -21.58 59.19
CA PHE A 30 -34.87 -22.85 58.59
C PHE A 30 -35.95 -23.31 57.62
N ILE A 31 -35.57 -23.51 56.37
CA ILE A 31 -36.42 -23.96 55.26
C ILE A 31 -35.88 -25.29 54.78
N VAL A 32 -36.75 -26.30 54.71
CA VAL A 32 -36.41 -27.65 54.28
C VAL A 32 -36.88 -27.84 52.84
N ASP A 33 -35.94 -28.13 51.94
CA ASP A 33 -36.25 -28.34 50.51
C ASP A 33 -36.77 -29.76 50.22
N GLU A 34 -37.08 -30.01 48.94
CA GLU A 34 -37.57 -31.29 48.42
C GLU A 34 -36.65 -32.49 48.75
N ARG A 35 -35.36 -32.24 48.98
CA ARG A 35 -34.34 -33.27 49.27
C ARG A 35 -34.15 -33.48 50.77
N GLY A 36 -34.94 -32.79 51.60
CA GLY A 36 -34.80 -32.79 53.04
C GLY A 36 -33.62 -31.95 53.55
N GLN A 37 -32.97 -31.16 52.69
CA GLN A 37 -31.86 -30.31 53.08
C GLN A 37 -32.38 -29.03 53.73
N SER A 38 -31.80 -28.66 54.87
CA SER A 38 -32.18 -27.47 55.64
C SER A 38 -31.31 -26.28 55.27
N HIS A 39 -31.96 -25.16 54.94
CA HIS A 39 -31.34 -23.89 54.56
C HIS A 39 -31.77 -22.81 55.56
N SER A 40 -30.82 -22.08 56.14
CA SER A 40 -31.14 -20.90 56.96
C SER A 40 -31.22 -19.67 56.05
N LEU A 41 -32.40 -19.06 55.93
CA LEU A 41 -32.65 -17.92 55.04
C LEU A 41 -33.22 -16.72 55.79
N ALA A 42 -32.73 -15.53 55.45
CA ALA A 42 -33.36 -14.27 55.84
C ALA A 42 -34.57 -13.96 54.93
N PRO A 43 -35.59 -13.20 55.39
CA PRO A 43 -36.78 -12.87 54.60
C PRO A 43 -36.49 -12.32 53.20
N ARG A 44 -35.45 -11.48 53.05
CA ARG A 44 -35.02 -10.93 51.75
C ARG A 44 -34.51 -11.96 50.73
N GLN A 45 -34.22 -13.18 51.17
CA GLN A 45 -33.72 -14.27 50.31
C GLN A 45 -34.86 -15.14 49.76
N ILE A 46 -36.09 -14.90 50.22
CA ILE A 46 -37.29 -15.54 49.73
C ILE A 46 -37.83 -14.69 48.59
N THR A 47 -37.94 -15.29 47.41
CA THR A 47 -38.37 -14.61 46.18
C THR A 47 -39.86 -14.70 45.95
N TYR A 48 -40.54 -15.67 46.57
CA TYR A 48 -42.00 -15.78 46.54
C TYR A 48 -42.51 -16.62 47.72
N THR A 49 -43.73 -16.36 48.18
CA THR A 49 -44.40 -17.14 49.22
C THR A 49 -45.71 -17.69 48.67
N VAL A 50 -45.86 -19.02 48.70
CA VAL A 50 -47.09 -19.69 48.30
C VAL A 50 -48.08 -19.63 49.46
N ASN A 51 -49.15 -18.86 49.26
CA ASN A 51 -50.16 -18.60 50.29
C ASN A 51 -51.34 -19.60 50.21
N GLY A 52 -52.04 -19.80 51.33
CA GLY A 52 -53.34 -20.47 51.36
C GLY A 52 -53.37 -21.92 51.86
N GLN A 53 -52.22 -22.59 51.97
CA GLN A 53 -52.11 -23.97 52.50
C GLN A 53 -50.78 -24.21 53.23
N THR A 54 -50.73 -25.25 54.06
CA THR A 54 -49.50 -25.73 54.71
C THR A 54 -49.00 -26.99 54.03
N TYR A 55 -47.69 -27.07 53.82
CA TYR A 55 -47.04 -28.13 53.07
C TYR A 55 -46.04 -28.90 53.96
N LYS A 56 -45.77 -30.15 53.59
CA LYS A 56 -44.62 -30.92 54.05
C LYS A 56 -43.55 -30.94 52.96
N PRO A 57 -42.25 -31.05 53.31
CA PRO A 57 -41.19 -31.16 52.30
C PRO A 57 -41.41 -32.29 51.28
N SER A 58 -42.03 -33.40 51.69
CA SER A 58 -42.39 -34.52 50.81
C SER A 58 -43.47 -34.19 49.76
N GLU A 59 -44.22 -33.11 49.94
CA GLU A 59 -45.34 -32.70 49.06
C GLU A 59 -44.86 -31.71 47.98
N ILE A 60 -43.63 -31.19 48.05
CA ILE A 60 -43.08 -30.22 47.10
C ILE A 60 -43.09 -30.77 45.66
N ALA A 61 -42.68 -32.02 45.45
CA ALA A 61 -42.65 -32.63 44.13
C ALA A 61 -44.07 -32.78 43.53
N SER A 62 -45.05 -33.12 44.36
CA SER A 62 -46.46 -33.19 43.94
C SER A 62 -46.99 -31.81 43.57
N PHE A 63 -46.65 -30.78 44.35
CA PHE A 63 -47.03 -29.39 44.07
C PHE A 63 -46.41 -28.88 42.75
N GLN A 64 -45.13 -29.16 42.51
CA GLN A 64 -44.49 -28.82 41.23
C GLN A 64 -45.17 -29.54 40.04
N GLY A 65 -45.58 -30.80 40.23
CA GLY A 65 -46.35 -31.53 39.22
C GLY A 65 -47.71 -30.89 38.89
N GLN A 66 -48.34 -30.20 39.86
CA GLN A 66 -49.56 -29.43 39.65
C GLN A 66 -49.31 -28.09 38.94
N VAL A 67 -48.12 -27.51 39.08
CA VAL A 67 -47.75 -26.22 38.47
C VAL A 67 -47.41 -26.38 36.99
N GLN A 68 -46.76 -27.48 36.61
CA GLN A 68 -46.21 -27.70 35.27
C GLN A 68 -47.21 -27.53 34.11
N PRO A 69 -48.49 -27.98 34.20
CA PRO A 69 -49.47 -27.80 33.12
C PRO A 69 -49.80 -26.33 32.79
N TYR A 70 -49.57 -25.42 33.74
CA TYR A 70 -49.87 -23.99 33.58
C TYR A 70 -48.71 -23.17 33.01
N ILE A 71 -47.51 -23.75 32.84
CA ILE A 71 -46.32 -23.03 32.36
C ILE A 71 -46.32 -22.99 30.83
N ASP A 72 -46.88 -21.91 30.27
CA ASP A 72 -46.80 -21.56 28.85
C ASP A 72 -46.37 -20.09 28.69
N PRO A 73 -45.12 -19.79 28.32
CA PRO A 73 -44.65 -18.42 28.14
C PRO A 73 -45.43 -17.61 27.09
N SER A 74 -46.04 -18.26 26.10
CA SER A 74 -46.80 -17.57 25.05
C SER A 74 -48.09 -16.94 25.58
N SER A 75 -48.62 -17.44 26.70
CA SER A 75 -49.83 -16.92 27.33
C SER A 75 -49.67 -15.49 27.85
N LEU A 76 -48.43 -15.05 28.13
CA LEU A 76 -48.14 -13.70 28.62
C LEU A 76 -48.37 -12.62 27.56
N GLU A 77 -48.25 -12.93 26.27
CA GLU A 77 -48.55 -11.98 25.20
C GLU A 77 -50.03 -11.59 25.23
N VAL A 78 -50.91 -12.59 25.36
CA VAL A 78 -52.37 -12.39 25.45
C VAL A 78 -52.74 -11.61 26.72
N ALA A 79 -52.16 -11.97 27.87
CA ALA A 79 -52.39 -11.23 29.11
C ALA A 79 -51.88 -9.78 29.04
N TRP A 80 -50.78 -9.56 28.33
CA TRP A 80 -50.23 -8.23 28.13
C TRP A 80 -51.12 -7.36 27.26
N GLU A 81 -51.64 -7.89 26.15
CA GLU A 81 -52.59 -7.16 25.28
C GLU A 81 -53.82 -6.70 26.05
N LEU A 82 -54.32 -7.51 26.99
CA LEU A 82 -55.47 -7.17 27.83
C LEU A 82 -55.16 -6.09 28.89
N LEU A 83 -53.96 -6.08 29.46
CA LEU A 83 -53.61 -5.21 30.60
C LEU A 83 -52.93 -3.89 30.18
N VAL A 84 -52.37 -3.82 28.96
CA VAL A 84 -51.56 -2.68 28.52
C VAL A 84 -52.39 -1.41 28.27
N GLU A 85 -53.65 -1.53 27.88
CA GLU A 85 -54.52 -0.38 27.59
C GLU A 85 -54.80 0.47 28.85
N ASP A 86 -55.08 -0.20 29.97
CA ASP A 86 -55.41 0.45 31.25
C ASP A 86 -54.18 0.63 32.17
N GLY A 87 -53.03 0.05 31.81
CA GLY A 87 -51.79 0.13 32.59
C GLY A 87 -51.90 -0.53 33.96
N GLU A 88 -52.79 -1.50 34.11
CA GLU A 88 -53.10 -2.12 35.39
C GLU A 88 -51.96 -3.00 35.89
N THR A 89 -51.59 -2.82 37.16
CA THR A 89 -50.64 -3.72 37.82
C THR A 89 -51.34 -5.00 38.25
N VAL A 90 -50.69 -6.14 38.04
CA VAL A 90 -51.24 -7.45 38.32
C VAL A 90 -50.35 -8.21 39.31
N THR A 91 -50.94 -8.74 40.38
CA THR A 91 -50.26 -9.68 41.28
C THR A 91 -50.27 -11.09 40.67
N PRO A 92 -49.37 -12.00 41.06
CA PRO A 92 -49.41 -13.39 40.57
C PRO A 92 -50.76 -14.09 40.74
N ALA A 93 -51.51 -13.77 41.80
CA ALA A 93 -52.86 -14.31 42.00
C ALA A 93 -53.88 -13.77 40.99
N GLN A 94 -53.84 -12.46 40.70
CA GLN A 94 -54.69 -11.86 39.66
C GLN A 94 -54.30 -12.35 38.27
N MET A 95 -53.00 -12.54 38.02
CA MET A 95 -52.50 -13.07 36.75
C MET A 95 -52.91 -14.53 36.55
N ALA A 96 -52.88 -15.35 37.61
CA ALA A 96 -53.39 -16.72 37.55
C ALA A 96 -54.89 -16.77 37.22
N ASN A 97 -55.68 -15.88 37.79
CA ASN A 97 -57.10 -15.78 37.45
C ASN A 97 -57.31 -15.31 36.00
N LEU A 98 -56.47 -14.40 35.50
CA LEU A 98 -56.53 -13.93 34.11
C LEU A 98 -56.13 -15.02 33.10
N LEU A 99 -55.02 -15.71 33.34
CA LEU A 99 -54.47 -16.72 32.43
C LEU A 99 -55.20 -18.06 32.49
N PHE A 100 -55.63 -18.47 33.70
CA PHE A 100 -56.08 -19.83 33.97
C PHE A 100 -57.51 -19.89 34.50
N SER A 101 -58.16 -18.75 34.80
CA SER A 101 -59.46 -18.69 35.51
C SER A 101 -59.46 -19.40 36.87
N GLU A 102 -58.28 -19.48 37.51
CA GLU A 102 -58.08 -20.16 38.78
C GLU A 102 -57.31 -19.26 39.77
N SER A 103 -57.55 -19.47 41.07
CA SER A 103 -56.88 -18.74 42.16
C SER A 103 -56.23 -19.68 43.19
N GLU A 104 -56.04 -20.94 42.81
CA GLU A 104 -55.38 -21.93 43.66
C GLU A 104 -53.86 -21.70 43.74
N ALA A 105 -53.23 -22.26 44.76
CA ALA A 105 -51.82 -22.05 45.06
C ALA A 105 -50.88 -22.43 43.90
N ALA A 106 -51.18 -23.52 43.18
CA ALA A 106 -50.38 -23.96 42.03
C ALA A 106 -50.48 -22.98 40.84
N ALA A 107 -51.69 -22.53 40.51
CA ALA A 107 -51.94 -21.55 39.45
C ALA A 107 -51.27 -20.20 39.76
N CYS A 108 -51.39 -19.70 41.00
CA CYS A 108 -50.73 -18.48 41.47
C CYS A 108 -49.20 -18.56 41.37
N TYR A 109 -48.64 -19.72 41.72
CA TYR A 109 -47.20 -19.95 41.61
C TYR A 109 -46.76 -20.07 40.15
N ALA A 110 -47.55 -20.71 39.27
CA ALA A 110 -47.27 -20.76 37.84
C ALA A 110 -47.23 -19.37 37.21
N ALA A 111 -48.20 -18.51 37.54
CA ALA A 111 -48.24 -17.13 37.09
C ALA A 111 -47.01 -16.32 37.59
N HIS A 112 -46.57 -16.54 38.83
CA HIS A 112 -45.32 -15.97 39.34
C HIS A 112 -44.09 -16.46 38.54
N CYS A 113 -44.01 -17.75 38.24
CA CYS A 113 -42.91 -18.30 37.44
C CYS A 113 -42.83 -17.65 36.06
N LEU A 114 -43.96 -17.53 35.36
CA LEU A 114 -44.06 -16.87 34.06
C LEU A 114 -43.65 -15.39 34.14
N LEU A 115 -44.22 -14.64 35.08
CA LEU A 115 -43.95 -13.20 35.25
C LEU A 115 -42.50 -12.90 35.66
N SER A 116 -41.92 -13.73 36.54
CA SER A 116 -40.55 -13.52 37.04
C SER A 116 -39.47 -13.90 36.03
N GLU A 117 -39.78 -14.72 35.04
CA GLU A 117 -38.89 -15.07 33.93
C GLU A 117 -39.08 -14.17 32.69
N ASP A 118 -40.21 -13.47 32.62
CA ASP A 118 -40.51 -12.60 31.51
C ASP A 118 -39.61 -11.36 31.46
N LYS A 119 -39.03 -11.16 30.28
CA LYS A 119 -38.17 -10.02 29.98
C LYS A 119 -38.80 -9.08 28.96
N LEU A 120 -39.96 -9.46 28.41
CA LEU A 120 -40.54 -8.80 27.24
C LEU A 120 -41.79 -8.01 27.59
N TYR A 121 -42.78 -8.60 28.26
CA TYR A 121 -44.12 -8.03 28.38
C TYR A 121 -44.38 -7.30 29.71
N PHE A 122 -43.89 -7.81 30.84
CA PHE A 122 -44.12 -7.32 32.20
C PHE A 122 -42.82 -7.02 32.95
N LYS A 123 -42.83 -5.99 33.79
CA LYS A 123 -41.73 -5.65 34.71
C LYS A 123 -42.22 -5.65 36.16
N GLN A 124 -41.37 -6.08 37.08
CA GLN A 124 -41.69 -6.15 38.49
C GLN A 124 -41.77 -4.74 39.12
N LYS A 125 -42.82 -4.48 39.90
CA LYS A 125 -43.08 -3.25 40.67
C LYS A 125 -43.60 -3.60 42.06
N GLY A 126 -42.68 -3.73 43.01
CA GLY A 126 -42.99 -4.25 44.34
C GLY A 126 -43.43 -5.71 44.27
N GLU A 127 -44.59 -6.02 44.86
CA GLU A 127 -45.19 -7.36 44.87
C GLU A 127 -46.07 -7.65 43.62
N ALA A 128 -46.22 -6.67 42.72
CA ALA A 128 -47.01 -6.77 41.50
C ALA A 128 -46.13 -6.60 40.25
N TYR A 129 -46.69 -6.88 39.09
CA TYR A 129 -46.06 -6.70 37.79
C TYR A 129 -46.86 -5.68 36.98
N GLU A 130 -46.18 -4.76 36.31
CA GLU A 130 -46.80 -3.80 35.41
C GLU A 130 -46.50 -4.17 33.95
N PRO A 131 -47.50 -4.08 33.04
CA PRO A 131 -47.27 -4.29 31.62
C PRO A 131 -46.35 -3.17 31.08
N ARG A 132 -45.40 -3.54 30.22
CA ARG A 132 -44.60 -2.60 29.44
C ARG A 132 -45.47 -1.97 28.36
N THR A 133 -45.19 -0.74 27.96
CA THR A 133 -45.97 -0.11 26.88
C THR A 133 -45.72 -0.80 25.53
N ALA A 134 -46.64 -0.68 24.57
CA ALA A 134 -46.45 -1.21 23.21
C ALA A 134 -45.13 -0.75 22.57
N ALA A 135 -44.73 0.51 22.79
CA ALA A 135 -43.45 1.03 22.34
C ALA A 135 -42.25 0.33 23.01
N GLN A 136 -42.32 0.04 24.31
CA GLN A 136 -41.27 -0.69 25.03
C GLN A 136 -41.15 -2.14 24.56
N VAL A 137 -42.27 -2.83 24.34
CA VAL A 137 -42.28 -4.21 23.83
C VAL A 137 -41.74 -4.27 22.40
N ALA A 138 -42.16 -3.35 21.53
CA ALA A 138 -41.66 -3.27 20.15
C ALA A 138 -40.14 -3.02 20.11
N GLU A 139 -39.64 -2.10 20.94
CA GLU A 139 -38.20 -1.85 21.07
C GLU A 139 -37.45 -3.08 21.57
N LEU A 140 -37.95 -3.78 22.59
CA LEU A 140 -37.31 -5.00 23.11
C LEU A 140 -37.34 -6.15 22.09
N LYS A 141 -38.45 -6.36 21.37
CA LYS A 141 -38.54 -7.34 20.27
C LYS A 141 -37.52 -7.01 19.18
N HIS A 142 -37.43 -5.74 18.77
CA HIS A 142 -36.43 -5.28 17.79
C HIS A 142 -35.00 -5.50 18.28
N GLN A 143 -34.68 -5.18 19.54
CA GLN A 143 -33.36 -5.42 20.12
C GLN A 143 -32.99 -6.92 20.16
N ILE A 144 -33.95 -7.80 20.46
CA ILE A 144 -33.74 -9.25 20.44
C ILE A 144 -33.46 -9.73 19.01
N GLU A 145 -34.25 -9.29 18.04
CA GLU A 145 -34.08 -9.63 16.63
C GLU A 145 -32.72 -9.15 16.10
N VAL A 146 -32.35 -7.89 16.35
CA VAL A 146 -31.04 -7.34 15.96
C VAL A 146 -29.88 -8.11 16.60
N LYS A 147 -30.00 -8.50 17.88
CA LYS A 147 -29.00 -9.33 18.56
C LYS A 147 -28.90 -10.71 17.93
N ALA A 148 -30.03 -11.36 17.60
CA ALA A 148 -30.06 -12.66 16.96
C ALA A 148 -29.46 -12.61 15.55
N LEU A 149 -29.80 -11.59 14.75
CA LEU A 149 -29.20 -11.37 13.43
C LEU A 149 -27.70 -11.11 13.52
N LYS A 150 -27.25 -10.30 14.49
CA LYS A 150 -25.82 -10.05 14.72
C LYS A 150 -25.08 -11.33 15.13
N ALA A 151 -25.65 -12.13 16.03
CA ALA A 151 -25.07 -13.41 16.45
C ALA A 151 -24.96 -14.40 15.28
N LYS A 152 -26.03 -14.55 14.49
CA LYS A 152 -26.02 -15.38 13.28
C LYS A 152 -24.96 -14.91 12.28
N GLY A 153 -24.87 -13.60 12.02
CA GLY A 153 -23.85 -13.05 11.13
C GLY A 153 -22.41 -13.27 11.64
N GLN A 154 -22.20 -13.29 12.96
CA GLN A 154 -20.91 -13.64 13.55
C GLN A 154 -20.57 -15.13 13.38
N GLU A 155 -21.53 -16.03 13.60
CA GLU A 155 -21.34 -17.47 13.39
C GLU A 155 -21.02 -17.78 11.93
N GLU A 156 -21.72 -17.17 10.98
CA GLU A 156 -21.45 -17.33 9.55
C GLU A 156 -20.06 -16.80 9.16
N PHE A 157 -19.65 -15.65 9.70
CA PHE A 157 -18.30 -15.13 9.47
C PHE A 157 -17.23 -16.07 10.04
N LEU A 158 -17.43 -16.59 11.25
CA LEU A 158 -16.51 -17.55 11.87
C LEU A 158 -16.38 -18.84 11.06
N ALA A 159 -17.49 -19.36 10.52
CA ALA A 159 -17.47 -20.52 9.65
C ALA A 159 -16.64 -20.26 8.38
N ARG A 160 -16.79 -19.09 7.75
CA ARG A 160 -15.98 -18.70 6.59
C ARG A 160 -14.50 -18.51 6.94
N VAL A 161 -14.19 -17.94 8.10
CA VAL A 161 -12.82 -17.84 8.60
C VAL A 161 -12.21 -19.22 8.79
N GLU A 162 -12.93 -20.16 9.40
CA GLU A 162 -12.45 -21.52 9.62
C GLU A 162 -12.19 -22.24 8.29
N GLN A 163 -13.07 -22.09 7.30
CA GLN A 163 -12.86 -22.60 5.94
C GLN A 163 -11.58 -22.02 5.31
N ALA A 164 -11.40 -20.70 5.38
CA ALA A 164 -10.21 -20.05 4.84
C ALA A 164 -8.91 -20.52 5.52
N LEU A 165 -8.93 -20.68 6.85
CA LEU A 165 -7.79 -21.19 7.62
C LEU A 165 -7.44 -22.65 7.29
N GLN A 166 -8.39 -23.43 6.74
CA GLN A 166 -8.16 -24.78 6.23
C GLN A 166 -7.61 -24.78 4.78
N GLY A 167 -7.43 -23.60 4.18
CA GLY A 167 -6.97 -23.42 2.80
C GLY A 167 -8.06 -23.56 1.74
N GLU A 168 -9.34 -23.56 2.15
CA GLU A 168 -10.46 -23.59 1.21
C GLU A 168 -10.71 -22.22 0.57
N ALA A 169 -11.16 -22.20 -0.68
CA ALA A 169 -11.55 -20.96 -1.35
C ALA A 169 -12.85 -20.42 -0.77
N VAL A 170 -12.82 -19.21 -0.21
CA VAL A 170 -13.96 -18.58 0.47
C VAL A 170 -14.46 -17.38 -0.31
N GLU A 171 -15.78 -17.33 -0.56
CA GLU A 171 -16.44 -16.15 -1.08
C GLU A 171 -16.87 -15.23 0.07
N TRP A 172 -16.10 -14.15 0.27
CA TRP A 172 -16.34 -13.18 1.33
C TRP A 172 -17.53 -12.26 1.04
N GLN A 173 -18.49 -12.24 1.97
CA GLN A 173 -19.68 -11.39 1.87
C GLN A 173 -19.35 -9.92 2.14
N ARG A 174 -20.25 -9.01 1.75
CA ARG A 174 -20.04 -7.56 1.91
C ARG A 174 -19.67 -7.15 3.34
N HIS A 175 -20.29 -7.76 4.36
CA HIS A 175 -20.00 -7.44 5.76
C HIS A 175 -18.65 -8.01 6.22
N ASP A 176 -18.23 -9.15 5.67
CA ASP A 176 -16.92 -9.74 5.94
C ASP A 176 -15.82 -8.84 5.36
N ARG A 177 -16.02 -8.37 4.12
CA ARG A 177 -15.11 -7.44 3.45
C ARG A 177 -14.88 -6.16 4.25
N GLN A 178 -15.91 -5.60 4.88
CA GLN A 178 -15.75 -4.42 5.75
C GLN A 178 -14.85 -4.69 6.96
N ARG A 179 -14.90 -5.90 7.54
CA ARG A 179 -13.99 -6.31 8.62
C ARG A 179 -12.58 -6.48 8.10
N LEU A 180 -12.42 -7.12 6.95
CA LEU A 180 -11.13 -7.34 6.29
C LEU A 180 -10.49 -6.01 5.90
N GLU A 181 -11.22 -5.07 5.29
CA GLU A 181 -10.74 -3.71 4.97
C GLU A 181 -10.28 -2.93 6.21
N ALA A 182 -10.94 -3.13 7.36
CA ALA A 182 -10.50 -2.52 8.62
C ALA A 182 -9.19 -3.14 9.12
N LEU A 183 -9.02 -4.46 8.97
CA LEU A 183 -7.78 -5.17 9.26
C LEU A 183 -6.66 -4.73 8.30
N GLU A 184 -6.94 -4.59 7.00
CA GLU A 184 -5.97 -4.14 5.99
C GLU A 184 -5.38 -2.79 6.36
N LYS A 185 -6.24 -1.81 6.67
CA LYS A 185 -5.81 -0.45 7.07
C LYS A 185 -4.95 -0.48 8.33
N TYR A 186 -5.27 -1.36 9.27
CA TYR A 186 -4.51 -1.48 10.51
C TYR A 186 -3.18 -2.22 10.32
N ALA A 187 -3.17 -3.27 9.51
CA ALA A 187 -1.98 -4.04 9.17
C ALA A 187 -0.98 -3.22 8.34
N ALA A 188 -1.46 -2.37 7.43
CA ALA A 188 -0.62 -1.48 6.62
C ALA A 188 0.21 -0.47 7.45
N LEU A 189 -0.15 -0.22 8.72
CA LEU A 189 0.67 0.58 9.64
C LEU A 189 2.05 -0.03 9.90
N LEU A 190 2.27 -1.32 9.60
CA LEU A 190 3.61 -1.92 9.65
C LEU A 190 4.61 -1.22 8.73
N ALA A 191 4.16 -0.62 7.62
CA ALA A 191 5.04 0.20 6.77
C ALA A 191 5.59 1.42 7.52
N ASP A 192 4.86 1.94 8.52
CA ASP A 192 5.25 3.12 9.28
C ASP A 192 6.41 2.83 10.27
N VAL A 193 6.64 1.56 10.64
CA VAL A 193 7.83 1.13 11.41
C VAL A 193 9.11 1.49 10.67
N VAL A 194 9.16 1.17 9.38
CA VAL A 194 10.30 1.47 8.51
C VAL A 194 10.32 2.96 8.15
N ARG A 195 9.17 3.55 7.80
CA ARG A 195 9.10 4.98 7.41
C ARG A 195 9.49 5.93 8.55
N MET A 196 9.10 5.63 9.78
CA MET A 196 9.32 6.48 10.95
C MET A 196 10.50 6.05 11.82
N GLY A 197 11.09 4.87 11.58
CA GLY A 197 12.18 4.32 12.40
C GLY A 197 11.74 4.01 13.84
N VAL A 198 10.49 3.56 14.04
CA VAL A 198 9.91 3.25 15.35
C VAL A 198 9.68 1.76 15.51
N ASN A 199 9.71 1.25 16.74
CA ASN A 199 9.36 -0.15 17.00
C ASN A 199 7.83 -0.36 17.06
N TYR A 200 7.40 -1.63 17.06
CA TYR A 200 5.98 -1.98 17.11
C TYR A 200 5.27 -1.49 18.38
N ASP A 201 5.95 -1.46 19.53
CA ASP A 201 5.35 -0.99 20.78
C ASP A 201 5.01 0.50 20.72
N THR A 202 5.90 1.32 20.17
CA THR A 202 5.65 2.74 19.95
C THR A 202 4.53 2.95 18.95
N LEU A 203 4.51 2.18 17.85
CA LEU A 203 3.45 2.25 16.84
C LEU A 203 2.08 1.88 17.44
N ALA A 204 2.00 0.77 18.17
CA ALA A 204 0.75 0.28 18.78
C ALA A 204 0.19 1.27 19.83
N ARG A 205 1.05 2.01 20.53
CA ARG A 205 0.64 3.09 21.44
C ARG A 205 0.13 4.32 20.71
N ALA A 206 0.75 4.68 19.58
CA ALA A 206 0.34 5.83 18.78
C ALA A 206 -0.98 5.56 18.03
N TYR A 207 -1.18 4.32 17.59
CA TYR A 207 -2.33 3.88 16.80
C TYR A 207 -2.99 2.65 17.44
N PRO A 208 -3.85 2.83 18.45
CA PRO A 208 -4.59 1.73 19.05
C PRO A 208 -5.55 1.09 18.03
N PRO A 209 -5.88 -0.21 18.18
CA PRO A 209 -6.74 -0.91 17.24
C PRO A 209 -8.15 -0.28 17.21
N PRO A 210 -8.69 0.02 16.02
CA PRO A 210 -10.08 0.45 15.87
C PRO A 210 -11.05 -0.62 16.43
N ALA A 211 -12.24 -0.21 16.88
CA ALA A 211 -13.22 -1.13 17.45
C ALA A 211 -13.54 -2.36 16.54
N PRO A 212 -13.73 -2.21 15.22
CA PRO A 212 -13.96 -3.37 14.34
C PRO A 212 -12.79 -4.36 14.31
N VAL A 213 -11.55 -3.87 14.39
CA VAL A 213 -10.34 -4.70 14.45
C VAL A 213 -10.27 -5.40 15.80
N LEU A 214 -10.43 -4.66 16.90
CA LEU A 214 -10.38 -5.23 18.25
C LEU A 214 -11.45 -6.31 18.45
N GLU A 215 -12.69 -6.06 18.02
CA GLU A 215 -13.76 -7.06 18.06
C GLU A 215 -13.42 -8.30 17.25
N THR A 216 -12.94 -8.12 16.02
CA THR A 216 -12.63 -9.24 15.11
C THR A 216 -11.46 -10.08 15.62
N MET A 217 -10.39 -9.43 16.08
CA MET A 217 -9.19 -10.11 16.59
C MET A 217 -9.48 -10.85 17.91
N ASN A 218 -10.22 -10.23 18.84
CA ASN A 218 -10.62 -10.88 20.10
C ASN A 218 -11.53 -12.08 19.86
N MET A 219 -12.48 -11.94 18.92
CA MET A 219 -13.38 -13.03 18.53
C MET A 219 -12.60 -14.25 17.98
N LEU A 220 -11.48 -14.01 17.31
CA LEU A 220 -10.60 -15.04 16.77
C LEU A 220 -9.47 -15.46 17.73
N GLY A 221 -9.42 -14.91 18.94
CA GLY A 221 -8.37 -15.20 19.92
C GLY A 221 -6.97 -14.74 19.49
N ARG A 222 -6.87 -13.73 18.62
CA ARG A 222 -5.60 -13.21 18.07
C ARG A 222 -5.24 -11.85 18.68
N PRO A 223 -3.93 -11.51 18.78
CA PRO A 223 -3.51 -10.22 19.30
C PRO A 223 -3.93 -9.09 18.35
N ALA A 224 -4.67 -8.11 18.86
CA ALA A 224 -5.12 -6.94 18.10
C ALA A 224 -3.99 -5.91 17.88
N THR A 225 -2.94 -6.32 17.17
CA THR A 225 -1.77 -5.51 16.81
C THR A 225 -1.58 -5.48 15.28
N PRO A 226 -0.85 -4.52 14.70
CA PRO A 226 -0.61 -4.50 13.26
C PRO A 226 0.05 -5.79 12.73
N PRO A 227 1.07 -6.39 13.40
CA PRO A 227 1.59 -7.71 13.01
C PRO A 227 0.53 -8.82 13.09
N GLY A 228 -0.32 -8.80 14.13
CA GLY A 228 -1.37 -9.81 14.30
C GLY A 228 -2.43 -9.73 13.20
N ALA A 229 -2.84 -8.51 12.81
CA ALA A 229 -3.77 -8.29 11.71
C ALA A 229 -3.16 -8.70 10.37
N PHE A 230 -1.89 -8.35 10.12
CA PHE A 230 -1.15 -8.77 8.92
C PHE A 230 -1.11 -10.30 8.80
N GLN A 231 -0.72 -11.00 9.87
CA GLN A 231 -0.66 -12.46 9.88
C GLN A 231 -2.04 -13.08 9.65
N LEU A 232 -3.11 -12.52 10.24
CA LEU A 232 -4.46 -13.00 9.98
C LEU A 232 -4.84 -12.87 8.50
N LEU A 233 -4.52 -11.74 7.85
CA LEU A 233 -4.85 -11.55 6.42
C LEU A 233 -4.13 -12.55 5.52
N ILE A 234 -2.88 -12.91 5.85
CA ILE A 234 -2.15 -13.99 5.16
C ILE A 234 -2.79 -15.34 5.42
N ASP A 235 -3.07 -15.68 6.68
CA ASP A 235 -3.66 -16.97 7.05
C ASP A 235 -5.04 -17.19 6.40
N LEU A 236 -5.77 -16.11 6.11
CA LEU A 236 -7.07 -16.14 5.41
C LEU A 236 -6.94 -16.23 3.88
N GLY A 237 -5.72 -16.21 3.33
CA GLY A 237 -5.48 -16.10 1.89
C GLY A 237 -5.99 -14.79 1.28
N TRP A 238 -6.22 -13.77 2.12
CA TRP A 238 -6.68 -12.46 1.67
C TRP A 238 -5.52 -11.61 1.14
N TRP A 239 -4.35 -11.73 1.76
CA TRP A 239 -3.09 -11.15 1.32
C TRP A 239 -2.04 -12.22 1.07
N ASP A 240 -1.15 -11.96 0.13
CA ASP A 240 0.07 -12.74 -0.03
C ASP A 240 1.05 -12.45 1.11
N THR A 241 1.97 -13.38 1.38
CA THR A 241 3.03 -13.21 2.40
C THR A 241 3.89 -11.97 2.16
N HIS A 242 4.02 -11.56 0.90
CA HIS A 242 4.83 -10.43 0.46
C HIS A 242 3.98 -9.22 0.03
N GLU A 243 2.76 -9.08 0.56
CA GLU A 243 1.89 -7.93 0.27
C GLU A 243 2.65 -6.60 0.46
N ASN A 244 2.60 -5.74 -0.56
CA ASN A 244 3.36 -4.50 -0.56
C ASN A 244 2.68 -3.43 0.33
N LEU A 245 3.07 -3.42 1.61
CA LEU A 245 2.54 -2.48 2.60
C LEU A 245 2.90 -1.03 2.30
N PHE A 246 4.01 -0.76 1.61
CA PHE A 246 4.41 0.61 1.25
C PHE A 246 3.48 1.23 0.22
N VAL A 247 3.00 0.42 -0.75
CA VAL A 247 1.97 0.82 -1.71
C VAL A 247 0.62 0.96 -1.02
N ARG A 248 0.22 0.02 -0.16
CA ARG A 248 -1.06 0.10 0.59
C ARG A 248 -1.14 1.34 1.49
N ARG A 249 0.00 1.76 2.06
CA ARG A 249 0.09 2.89 2.98
C ARG A 249 0.23 4.24 2.26
N SER A 250 0.57 4.25 0.97
CA SER A 250 0.77 5.47 0.19
C SER A 250 -0.55 6.06 -0.33
N SER A 251 -0.48 7.26 -0.90
CA SER A 251 -1.62 7.87 -1.60
C SER A 251 -1.70 7.52 -3.09
N ILE A 252 -0.81 6.64 -3.57
CA ILE A 252 -0.64 6.30 -4.98
C ILE A 252 -1.86 5.49 -5.47
N PRO A 253 -2.58 5.96 -6.50
CA PRO A 253 -3.68 5.20 -7.09
C PRO A 253 -3.16 3.97 -7.86
N VAL A 254 -3.48 2.77 -7.36
CA VAL A 254 -3.09 1.51 -8.02
C VAL A 254 -4.05 1.06 -9.13
N GLN A 255 -5.30 1.52 -9.09
CA GLN A 255 -6.34 1.20 -10.06
C GLN A 255 -6.85 2.47 -10.73
N PHE A 256 -7.17 2.39 -12.01
CA PHE A 256 -7.83 3.48 -12.73
C PHE A 256 -9.33 3.50 -12.40
N PRO A 257 -9.93 4.69 -12.17
CA PRO A 257 -11.38 4.81 -12.10
C PRO A 257 -12.04 4.32 -13.40
N SER A 258 -13.21 3.68 -13.32
CA SER A 258 -13.93 3.16 -14.49
C SER A 258 -14.16 4.22 -15.57
N LYS A 259 -14.47 5.46 -15.15
CA LYS A 259 -14.63 6.61 -16.04
C LYS A 259 -13.38 6.90 -16.87
N VAL A 260 -12.18 6.79 -16.30
CA VAL A 260 -10.91 7.01 -17.01
C VAL A 260 -10.69 5.91 -18.06
N LEU A 261 -11.00 4.66 -17.70
CA LEU A 261 -10.90 3.53 -18.64
C LEU A 261 -11.89 3.67 -19.79
N GLU A 262 -13.13 4.10 -19.52
CA GLU A 262 -14.13 4.39 -20.56
C GLU A 262 -13.66 5.51 -21.50
N VAL A 263 -13.10 6.60 -20.96
CA VAL A 263 -12.52 7.68 -21.78
C VAL A 263 -11.35 7.18 -22.62
N ALA A 264 -10.47 6.35 -22.06
CA ALA A 264 -9.36 5.77 -22.80
C ALA A 264 -9.84 4.90 -23.98
N GLN A 265 -10.85 4.07 -23.75
CA GLN A 265 -11.46 3.26 -24.81
C GLN A 265 -12.12 4.15 -25.89
N GLN A 266 -12.86 5.18 -25.48
CA GLN A 266 -13.45 6.15 -26.41
C GLN A 266 -12.41 6.89 -27.26
N ARG A 267 -11.26 7.25 -26.67
CA ARG A 267 -10.15 7.89 -27.40
C ARG A 267 -9.53 6.94 -28.42
N LEU A 268 -9.48 5.64 -28.13
CA LEU A 268 -8.98 4.65 -29.08
C LEU A 268 -9.95 4.46 -30.25
N ASP A 269 -11.25 4.35 -29.96
CA ASP A 269 -12.29 4.14 -30.98
C ASP A 269 -12.51 5.40 -31.84
N PHE A 270 -12.42 6.57 -31.21
CA PHE A 270 -12.60 7.88 -31.82
C PHE A 270 -11.45 8.82 -31.44
N PRO A 271 -10.29 8.71 -32.11
CA PRO A 271 -9.14 9.56 -31.84
C PRO A 271 -9.50 11.05 -31.90
N PRO A 272 -9.03 11.87 -30.95
CA PRO A 272 -9.29 13.30 -30.98
C PRO A 272 -8.64 13.92 -32.21
N THR A 273 -9.11 15.10 -32.62
CA THR A 273 -8.50 15.87 -33.70
C THR A 273 -7.04 16.19 -33.34
N ASP A 274 -6.13 16.00 -34.30
CA ASP A 274 -4.74 16.41 -34.14
C ASP A 274 -4.64 17.94 -34.20
N LEU A 275 -4.17 18.56 -33.12
CA LEU A 275 -3.94 20.00 -33.09
C LEU A 275 -2.72 20.40 -33.94
N ASP A 276 -1.78 19.47 -34.14
CA ASP A 276 -0.55 19.70 -34.91
C ASP A 276 -0.76 19.24 -36.36
N THR A 277 -1.51 20.02 -37.14
CA THR A 277 -1.90 19.67 -38.52
C THR A 277 -0.74 19.61 -39.51
N ASN A 278 0.38 20.28 -39.21
CA ASN A 278 1.56 20.38 -40.07
C ASN A 278 2.78 19.66 -39.48
N ARG A 279 2.59 18.43 -38.99
CA ARG A 279 3.70 17.59 -38.50
C ARG A 279 4.75 17.40 -39.59
N LEU A 280 6.02 17.53 -39.22
CA LEU A 280 7.15 17.23 -40.10
C LEU A 280 7.21 15.73 -40.38
N ASP A 281 7.21 15.34 -41.66
CA ASP A 281 7.34 13.92 -42.03
C ASP A 281 8.81 13.49 -42.00
N LEU A 282 9.14 12.71 -40.98
CA LEU A 282 10.44 12.08 -40.76
C LEU A 282 10.36 10.55 -40.93
N SER A 283 9.27 10.02 -41.49
CA SER A 283 9.03 8.58 -41.66
C SER A 283 10.00 7.88 -42.63
N HIS A 284 10.79 8.68 -43.36
CA HIS A 284 11.84 8.22 -44.25
C HIS A 284 13.18 7.94 -43.54
N LEU A 285 13.38 8.47 -42.32
CA LEU A 285 14.56 8.20 -41.51
C LEU A 285 14.45 6.83 -40.84
N LYS A 286 15.58 6.12 -40.71
CA LYS A 286 15.65 4.95 -39.84
C LYS A 286 15.64 5.42 -38.39
N VAL A 287 14.70 4.88 -37.63
CA VAL A 287 14.49 5.22 -36.21
C VAL A 287 14.78 3.99 -35.37
N TYR A 288 15.69 4.14 -34.40
CA TYR A 288 16.10 3.09 -33.47
C TYR A 288 15.54 3.41 -32.07
N THR A 289 14.72 2.52 -31.52
CA THR A 289 14.32 2.59 -30.10
C THR A 289 15.17 1.61 -29.32
N ILE A 290 15.81 2.06 -28.23
CA ILE A 290 16.82 1.29 -27.49
C ILE A 290 16.44 1.31 -26.00
N ASP A 291 15.96 0.18 -25.51
CA ASP A 291 15.40 0.06 -24.16
C ASP A 291 15.71 -1.32 -23.55
N ASP A 292 15.41 -1.52 -22.27
CA ASP A 292 15.39 -2.87 -21.69
C ASP A 292 14.31 -3.74 -22.39
N GLU A 293 14.57 -5.05 -22.53
CA GLU A 293 13.66 -6.00 -23.21
C GLU A 293 12.22 -5.95 -22.67
N SER A 294 12.08 -5.72 -21.37
CA SER A 294 10.80 -5.63 -20.67
C SER A 294 10.01 -4.33 -20.91
N THR A 295 10.58 -3.31 -21.57
CA THR A 295 9.94 -2.01 -21.77
C THR A 295 8.79 -2.11 -22.77
N THR A 296 7.57 -1.78 -22.31
CA THR A 296 6.36 -1.76 -23.15
C THR A 296 5.90 -0.34 -23.51
N GLU A 297 6.20 0.65 -22.67
CA GLU A 297 5.93 2.07 -22.87
C GLU A 297 7.19 2.72 -23.49
N ILE A 298 7.36 2.60 -24.80
CA ILE A 298 8.52 3.16 -25.51
C ILE A 298 8.29 4.66 -25.73
N ASP A 299 9.06 5.49 -25.02
CA ASP A 299 8.99 6.95 -25.07
C ASP A 299 9.89 7.56 -26.15
N ASP A 300 11.04 6.95 -26.48
CA ASP A 300 12.07 7.61 -27.28
C ASP A 300 12.63 6.76 -28.42
N GLY A 301 13.16 7.45 -29.43
CA GLY A 301 13.81 6.86 -30.59
C GLY A 301 14.82 7.82 -31.20
N LEU A 302 15.86 7.26 -31.80
CA LEU A 302 17.01 8.01 -32.31
C LEU A 302 17.12 7.84 -33.83
N SER A 303 17.51 8.91 -34.51
CA SER A 303 17.93 8.85 -35.92
C SER A 303 19.16 9.70 -36.16
N TRP A 304 19.82 9.46 -37.28
CA TRP A 304 20.93 10.25 -37.79
C TRP A 304 20.70 10.58 -39.25
N GLU A 305 21.11 11.79 -39.66
CA GLU A 305 20.94 12.30 -41.02
C GLU A 305 22.17 13.13 -41.43
N LEU A 306 22.74 12.84 -42.61
CA LEU A 306 23.75 13.69 -43.23
C LEU A 306 23.09 14.79 -44.06
N LEU A 307 23.33 16.04 -43.71
CA LEU A 307 22.77 17.20 -44.39
C LEU A 307 23.50 17.51 -45.72
N PRO A 308 22.86 18.23 -46.67
CA PRO A 308 23.47 18.57 -47.96
C PRO A 308 24.74 19.42 -47.87
N ASP A 309 24.93 20.15 -46.77
CA ASP A 309 26.11 20.96 -46.50
C ASP A 309 27.25 20.16 -45.83
N GLY A 310 27.05 18.86 -45.63
CA GLY A 310 28.02 17.93 -45.04
C GLY A 310 27.97 17.87 -43.51
N ARG A 311 27.10 18.64 -42.85
CA ARG A 311 26.90 18.54 -41.41
C ARG A 311 26.06 17.32 -41.06
N GLU A 312 26.30 16.78 -39.88
CA GLU A 312 25.53 15.66 -39.34
C GLU A 312 24.45 16.17 -38.40
N ARG A 313 23.25 15.63 -38.52
CA ARG A 313 22.11 15.94 -37.67
C ARG A 313 21.68 14.70 -36.91
N LEU A 314 21.65 14.83 -35.58
CA LEU A 314 21.07 13.86 -34.67
C LEU A 314 19.61 14.21 -34.43
N TRP A 315 18.75 13.20 -34.45
CA TRP A 315 17.35 13.36 -34.10
C TRP A 315 17.01 12.54 -32.86
N VAL A 316 16.41 13.20 -31.88
CA VAL A 316 15.78 12.55 -30.73
C VAL A 316 14.27 12.70 -30.87
N HIS A 317 13.58 11.60 -31.10
CA HIS A 317 12.14 11.54 -31.31
C HIS A 317 11.49 11.09 -30.01
N ILE A 318 10.64 11.92 -29.42
CA ILE A 318 9.91 11.57 -28.20
C ILE A 318 8.44 11.36 -28.52
N ALA A 319 7.86 10.27 -28.03
CA ALA A 319 6.43 9.98 -28.04
C ALA A 319 5.60 11.23 -27.72
N ASP A 320 4.48 11.41 -28.43
CA ASP A 320 3.61 12.57 -28.28
C ASP A 320 2.26 12.19 -27.66
N PRO A 321 2.19 11.86 -26.34
CA PRO A 321 0.93 11.57 -25.68
C PRO A 321 -0.01 12.78 -25.69
N THR A 322 0.48 14.02 -25.80
CA THR A 322 -0.36 15.22 -25.92
C THR A 322 -1.21 15.26 -27.21
N ARG A 323 -0.99 14.33 -28.15
CA ARG A 323 -1.89 14.04 -29.27
C ARG A 323 -3.24 13.45 -28.81
N TRP A 324 -3.28 12.80 -27.65
CA TRP A 324 -4.40 11.96 -27.20
C TRP A 324 -5.21 12.58 -26.06
N LEU A 325 -4.69 13.63 -25.44
CA LEU A 325 -5.33 14.34 -24.34
C LEU A 325 -5.10 15.84 -24.45
N VAL A 326 -5.96 16.61 -23.83
CA VAL A 326 -5.82 18.07 -23.69
C VAL A 326 -5.73 18.43 -22.20
N PRO A 327 -5.10 19.57 -21.86
CA PRO A 327 -5.03 20.03 -20.47
C PRO A 327 -6.41 20.07 -19.82
N GLU A 328 -6.48 19.64 -18.56
CA GLU A 328 -7.69 19.57 -17.72
C GLU A 328 -8.75 18.54 -18.14
N ASP A 329 -8.46 17.64 -19.09
CA ASP A 329 -9.33 16.49 -19.37
C ASP A 329 -9.15 15.33 -18.37
N GLU A 330 -10.01 14.31 -18.45
CA GLU A 330 -10.00 13.19 -17.49
C GLU A 330 -8.68 12.39 -17.51
N LEU A 331 -7.99 12.31 -18.65
CA LEU A 331 -6.70 11.62 -18.76
C LEU A 331 -5.58 12.49 -18.19
N ASP A 332 -5.58 13.80 -18.48
CA ASP A 332 -4.63 14.75 -17.90
C ASP A 332 -4.73 14.79 -16.37
N LEU A 333 -5.96 14.90 -15.83
CA LEU A 333 -6.18 14.99 -14.39
C LEU A 333 -5.76 13.71 -13.65
N GLU A 334 -6.01 12.53 -14.22
CA GLU A 334 -5.56 11.28 -13.63
C GLU A 334 -4.03 11.11 -13.73
N ALA A 335 -3.42 11.49 -14.86
CA ALA A 335 -1.96 11.48 -15.01
C ALA A 335 -1.29 12.46 -14.04
N ARG A 336 -1.86 13.65 -13.85
CA ARG A 336 -1.40 14.66 -12.88
C ARG A 336 -1.46 14.12 -11.45
N LYS A 337 -2.55 13.42 -11.11
CA LYS A 337 -2.75 12.80 -9.79
C LYS A 337 -1.76 11.67 -9.53
N ARG A 338 -1.35 10.92 -10.56
CA ARG A 338 -0.35 9.85 -10.48
C ARG A 338 1.08 10.39 -10.47
N GLY A 339 1.34 11.48 -11.20
CA GLY A 339 2.63 12.18 -11.29
C GLY A 339 3.72 11.43 -12.06
N SER A 340 3.83 10.11 -11.86
CA SER A 340 4.77 9.21 -12.53
C SER A 340 4.23 7.78 -12.59
N THR A 341 4.69 6.99 -13.55
CA THR A 341 4.64 5.52 -13.45
C THR A 341 5.48 5.08 -12.25
N VAL A 342 5.01 4.07 -11.51
CA VAL A 342 5.72 3.46 -10.37
C VAL A 342 6.29 2.12 -10.81
N TYR A 343 7.60 1.94 -10.65
CA TYR A 343 8.31 0.70 -10.97
C TYR A 343 8.61 -0.08 -9.69
N LEU A 344 8.02 -1.27 -9.59
CA LEU A 344 8.18 -2.18 -8.46
C LEU A 344 8.86 -3.48 -8.94
N PRO A 345 9.54 -4.22 -8.07
CA PRO A 345 10.09 -5.52 -8.44
C PRO A 345 9.05 -6.50 -8.98
N THR A 346 7.80 -6.39 -8.53
CA THR A 346 6.68 -7.26 -8.94
C THR A 346 5.90 -6.75 -10.16
N GLY A 347 6.31 -5.64 -10.79
CA GLY A 347 5.62 -5.05 -11.94
C GLY A 347 5.56 -3.53 -11.87
N MET A 348 4.60 -2.91 -12.56
CA MET A 348 4.47 -1.45 -12.59
C MET A 348 3.04 -0.99 -12.36
N VAL A 349 2.91 0.23 -11.84
CA VAL A 349 1.64 0.97 -11.77
C VAL A 349 1.74 2.13 -12.76
N PRO A 350 1.13 2.05 -13.95
CA PRO A 350 1.34 3.02 -15.01
C PRO A 350 0.65 4.36 -14.72
N MET A 351 1.21 5.44 -15.28
CA MET A 351 0.64 6.79 -15.23
C MET A 351 -0.61 6.90 -16.12
N PHE A 352 -0.61 6.24 -17.28
CA PHE A 352 -1.73 6.18 -18.21
C PHE A 352 -2.32 4.78 -18.31
N PRO A 353 -3.59 4.63 -18.73
CA PRO A 353 -4.14 3.32 -19.05
C PRO A 353 -3.32 2.61 -20.12
N GLU A 354 -2.99 1.34 -19.88
CA GLU A 354 -2.10 0.52 -20.72
C GLU A 354 -2.51 0.50 -22.19
N LEU A 355 -3.83 0.49 -22.45
CA LEU A 355 -4.43 0.55 -23.78
C LEU A 355 -3.91 1.72 -24.64
N LEU A 356 -3.66 2.87 -24.02
CA LEU A 356 -3.11 4.04 -24.70
C LEU A 356 -1.59 4.08 -24.60
N ALA A 357 -1.06 3.83 -23.40
CA ALA A 357 0.36 3.98 -23.05
C ALA A 357 1.27 3.08 -23.88
N THR A 358 0.89 1.81 -24.07
CA THR A 358 1.67 0.80 -24.84
C THR A 358 1.29 0.74 -26.32
N GLY A 359 0.22 1.43 -26.69
CA GLY A 359 -0.31 1.44 -28.05
C GLY A 359 -0.06 2.78 -28.72
N PRO A 360 -1.11 3.59 -28.95
CA PRO A 360 -1.03 4.79 -29.76
C PRO A 360 -0.15 5.93 -29.19
N MET A 361 0.16 5.91 -27.89
CA MET A 361 1.10 6.87 -27.29
C MET A 361 2.56 6.44 -27.48
N SER A 362 2.83 5.14 -27.61
CA SER A 362 4.19 4.58 -27.69
C SER A 362 4.75 4.61 -29.12
N LEU A 363 6.08 4.66 -29.23
CA LEU A 363 6.80 4.53 -30.49
C LEU A 363 6.86 3.07 -30.97
N VAL A 364 5.73 2.57 -31.47
CA VAL A 364 5.60 1.16 -31.88
C VAL A 364 6.32 0.87 -33.20
N GLN A 365 7.18 -0.15 -33.20
CA GLN A 365 7.93 -0.61 -34.37
C GLN A 365 7.02 -0.85 -35.60
N GLY A 366 7.46 -0.35 -36.74
CA GLY A 366 6.82 -0.50 -38.05
C GLY A 366 5.55 0.34 -38.23
N ARG A 367 5.11 1.09 -37.22
CA ARG A 367 3.90 1.93 -37.28
C ARG A 367 4.27 3.41 -37.32
N VAL A 368 3.53 4.17 -38.10
CA VAL A 368 3.68 5.64 -38.09
C VAL A 368 3.20 6.14 -36.73
N SER A 369 4.08 6.85 -36.03
CA SER A 369 3.88 7.34 -34.67
C SER A 369 4.00 8.86 -34.64
N CYS A 370 3.22 9.50 -33.79
CA CYS A 370 3.31 10.93 -33.53
C CYS A 370 4.43 11.18 -32.50
N ALA A 371 5.35 12.09 -32.82
CA ALA A 371 6.45 12.44 -31.94
C ALA A 371 6.68 13.96 -31.86
N LEU A 372 7.24 14.41 -30.75
CA LEU A 372 7.96 15.68 -30.65
C LEU A 372 9.45 15.40 -30.88
N SER A 373 9.97 15.87 -32.00
CA SER A 373 11.34 15.58 -32.45
C SER A 373 12.27 16.77 -32.25
N PHE A 374 13.46 16.48 -31.72
CA PHE A 374 14.55 17.43 -31.50
C PHE A 374 15.68 17.11 -32.48
N GLY A 375 15.85 17.96 -33.49
CA GLY A 375 16.93 17.84 -34.47
C GLY A 375 18.10 18.71 -34.05
N VAL A 376 19.29 18.14 -33.90
CA VAL A 376 20.46 18.81 -33.30
C VAL A 376 21.69 18.63 -34.18
N VAL A 377 22.41 19.72 -34.39
CA VAL A 377 23.75 19.73 -35.00
C VAL A 377 24.75 20.10 -33.91
N LEU A 378 25.77 19.26 -33.75
CA LEU A 378 26.84 19.49 -32.79
C LEU A 378 28.05 20.12 -33.49
N ASP A 379 28.76 20.98 -32.77
CA ASP A 379 30.08 21.47 -33.21
C ASP A 379 31.17 20.41 -32.97
N GLU A 380 32.38 20.66 -33.47
CA GLU A 380 33.56 19.76 -33.31
C GLU A 380 33.93 19.49 -31.84
N SER A 381 33.45 20.32 -30.90
CA SER A 381 33.70 20.11 -29.48
C SER A 381 32.66 19.20 -28.82
N GLY A 382 31.53 18.92 -29.49
CA GLY A 382 30.36 18.23 -28.95
C GLY A 382 29.33 19.17 -28.30
N GLY A 383 29.47 20.49 -28.49
CA GLY A 383 28.50 21.50 -28.07
C GLY A 383 27.35 21.61 -29.06
N VAL A 384 26.17 22.01 -28.58
CA VAL A 384 25.00 22.23 -29.46
C VAL A 384 25.17 23.53 -30.24
N GLU A 385 25.50 23.41 -31.53
CA GLU A 385 25.67 24.50 -32.49
C GLU A 385 24.31 25.05 -32.94
N ASP A 386 23.46 24.15 -33.45
CA ASP A 386 22.14 24.46 -34.00
C ASP A 386 21.11 23.41 -33.58
N TYR A 387 19.84 23.82 -33.49
CA TYR A 387 18.77 22.91 -33.14
C TYR A 387 17.42 23.33 -33.72
N THR A 388 16.54 22.34 -33.88
CA THR A 388 15.14 22.51 -34.29
C THR A 388 14.23 21.61 -33.46
N ILE A 389 12.97 22.03 -33.25
CA ILE A 389 11.96 21.26 -32.52
C ILE A 389 10.70 21.22 -33.36
N HIS A 390 10.18 20.02 -33.64
CA HIS A 390 9.02 19.84 -34.51
C HIS A 390 8.07 18.75 -33.97
N PRO A 391 6.75 19.01 -33.90
CA PRO A 391 5.78 17.92 -34.01
C PRO A 391 6.01 17.19 -35.33
N SER A 392 6.03 15.87 -35.29
CA SER A 392 6.50 15.05 -36.40
C SER A 392 5.74 13.73 -36.51
N PHE A 393 5.83 13.14 -37.70
CA PHE A 393 5.52 11.74 -37.95
C PHE A 393 6.83 10.98 -38.14
N ILE A 394 7.00 9.89 -37.41
CA ILE A 394 8.14 8.98 -37.53
C ILE A 394 7.64 7.55 -37.72
N LYS A 395 8.53 6.66 -38.18
CA LYS A 395 8.24 5.23 -38.26
C LYS A 395 9.38 4.45 -37.60
N PRO A 396 9.29 4.15 -36.28
CA PRO A 396 10.23 3.29 -35.57
C PRO A 396 10.59 2.05 -36.41
N THR A 397 11.85 1.95 -36.80
CA THR A 397 12.33 0.94 -37.76
C THR A 397 12.75 -0.32 -37.02
N TYR A 398 13.55 -0.12 -35.96
CA TYR A 398 14.07 -1.20 -35.12
C TYR A 398 13.75 -0.92 -33.65
N ARG A 399 13.32 -1.97 -32.95
CA ARG A 399 13.29 -2.03 -31.49
C ARG A 399 14.43 -2.94 -31.06
N LEU A 400 15.42 -2.36 -30.39
CA LEU A 400 16.66 -3.02 -29.98
C LEU A 400 16.78 -2.99 -28.46
N THR A 401 17.43 -3.99 -27.90
CA THR A 401 17.89 -3.92 -26.50
C THR A 401 19.24 -3.20 -26.40
N TYR A 402 19.65 -2.86 -25.18
CA TYR A 402 20.99 -2.34 -24.94
C TYR A 402 22.07 -3.33 -25.38
N GLU A 403 21.86 -4.62 -25.11
CA GLU A 403 22.74 -5.71 -25.49
C GLU A 403 22.85 -5.85 -27.01
N ASP A 404 21.73 -5.74 -27.76
CA ASP A 404 21.75 -5.75 -29.22
C ASP A 404 22.67 -4.63 -29.77
N VAL A 405 22.54 -3.42 -29.22
CA VAL A 405 23.32 -2.26 -29.67
C VAL A 405 24.80 -2.37 -29.29
N ASP A 406 25.09 -2.87 -28.09
CA ASP A 406 26.47 -3.12 -27.68
C ASP A 406 27.13 -4.17 -28.60
N GLU A 407 26.43 -5.27 -28.93
CA GLU A 407 26.93 -6.27 -29.89
C GLU A 407 27.13 -5.66 -31.29
N MET A 408 26.19 -4.83 -31.77
CA MET A 408 26.33 -4.15 -33.06
C MET A 408 27.56 -3.23 -33.12
N LEU A 409 27.84 -2.50 -32.04
CA LEU A 409 29.00 -1.61 -31.92
C LEU A 409 30.32 -2.40 -31.83
N GLU A 410 30.33 -3.52 -31.09
CA GLU A 410 31.51 -4.39 -30.96
C GLU A 410 31.87 -5.08 -32.28
N LEU A 411 30.86 -5.55 -33.02
CA LEU A 411 31.05 -6.22 -34.30
C LEU A 411 31.32 -5.25 -35.47
N GLY A 412 31.08 -3.95 -35.29
CA GLY A 412 31.26 -2.94 -36.33
C GLY A 412 30.31 -3.14 -37.51
N VAL A 413 29.00 -3.27 -37.24
CA VAL A 413 27.99 -3.57 -38.26
C VAL A 413 27.85 -2.43 -39.28
N GLU A 414 28.45 -2.59 -40.46
CA GLU A 414 28.43 -1.57 -41.52
C GLU A 414 27.06 -1.35 -42.19
N ALA A 415 26.10 -2.27 -42.01
CA ALA A 415 24.76 -2.16 -42.62
C ALA A 415 23.87 -1.10 -41.95
N GLU A 416 24.21 -0.69 -40.72
CA GLU A 416 23.47 0.28 -39.91
C GLU A 416 24.43 1.37 -39.39
N PRO A 417 25.03 2.17 -40.30
CA PRO A 417 26.03 3.19 -39.95
C PRO A 417 25.50 4.28 -39.02
N GLU A 418 24.18 4.45 -38.95
CA GLU A 418 23.52 5.41 -38.09
C GLU A 418 23.83 5.16 -36.60
N ILE A 419 23.88 3.90 -36.16
CA ILE A 419 24.16 3.54 -34.75
C ILE A 419 25.59 3.95 -34.36
N GLU A 420 26.56 3.64 -35.22
CA GLU A 420 27.96 4.01 -34.97
C GLU A 420 28.14 5.54 -34.96
N ALA A 421 27.48 6.25 -35.88
CA ALA A 421 27.52 7.72 -35.92
C ALA A 421 26.94 8.33 -34.64
N ILE A 422 25.77 7.84 -34.18
CA ILE A 422 25.15 8.32 -32.93
C ILE A 422 26.06 8.01 -31.74
N ALA A 423 26.68 6.83 -31.67
CA ALA A 423 27.60 6.44 -30.60
C ALA A 423 28.83 7.37 -30.54
N ASN A 424 29.41 7.67 -31.70
CA ASN A 424 30.56 8.56 -31.81
C ASN A 424 30.22 9.97 -31.33
N TRP A 425 29.07 10.51 -31.74
CA TRP A 425 28.61 11.81 -31.25
C TRP A 425 28.26 11.81 -29.76
N ALA A 426 27.65 10.74 -29.25
CA ALA A 426 27.39 10.60 -27.82
C ALA A 426 28.69 10.66 -27.01
N LYS A 427 29.77 10.00 -27.47
CA LYS A 427 31.09 10.06 -26.83
C LYS A 427 31.71 11.46 -26.85
N GLN A 428 31.59 12.18 -27.97
CA GLN A 428 32.05 13.56 -28.07
C GLN A 428 31.24 14.48 -27.15
N ARG A 429 29.92 14.34 -27.19
CA ARG A 429 28.96 15.07 -26.36
C ARG A 429 29.22 14.86 -24.87
N LYS A 430 29.43 13.61 -24.47
CA LYS A 430 29.87 13.24 -23.13
C LYS A 430 31.10 14.03 -22.75
N SER A 431 32.19 13.90 -23.52
CA SER A 431 33.46 14.60 -23.29
C SER A 431 33.30 16.11 -23.15
N TRP A 432 32.46 16.73 -24.00
CA TRP A 432 32.11 18.14 -23.89
C TRP A 432 31.53 18.49 -22.52
N ARG A 433 30.53 17.73 -22.04
CA ARG A 433 29.89 17.98 -20.74
C ARG A 433 30.88 17.88 -19.60
N TYR A 434 31.82 16.93 -19.62
CA TYR A 434 32.89 16.86 -18.61
C TYR A 434 33.77 18.10 -18.64
N ASN A 435 34.10 18.63 -19.82
CA ASN A 435 34.83 19.89 -19.94
C ASN A 435 34.02 21.09 -19.42
N GLN A 436 32.68 21.00 -19.37
CA GLN A 436 31.80 21.99 -18.71
C GLN A 436 31.63 21.75 -17.19
N GLY A 437 32.34 20.76 -16.62
CA GLY A 437 32.29 20.42 -15.21
C GLY A 437 31.17 19.45 -14.81
N ALA A 438 30.66 18.65 -15.76
CA ALA A 438 29.79 17.53 -15.42
C ALA A 438 30.51 16.53 -14.50
N ILE A 439 29.75 15.91 -13.61
CA ILE A 439 30.28 15.01 -12.59
C ILE A 439 29.80 13.61 -12.88
N SER A 440 30.74 12.67 -12.92
CA SER A 440 30.44 11.26 -13.09
C SER A 440 30.66 10.50 -11.81
N ILE A 441 29.68 9.66 -11.51
CA ILE A 441 29.67 8.81 -10.33
C ILE A 441 29.29 7.43 -10.83
N ASN A 442 30.28 6.56 -10.91
CA ASN A 442 30.05 5.17 -11.26
C ASN A 442 29.91 4.37 -9.96
N MET A 443 28.69 3.90 -9.70
CA MET A 443 28.34 2.97 -8.63
C MET A 443 27.46 1.88 -9.26
N PRO A 444 27.62 0.60 -8.87
CA PRO A 444 26.72 -0.44 -9.34
C PRO A 444 25.32 -0.17 -8.79
N GLU A 445 24.31 -0.39 -9.63
CA GLU A 445 22.90 -0.24 -9.29
C GLU A 445 22.20 -1.58 -9.47
N ALA A 446 21.45 -2.01 -8.45
CA ALA A 446 20.70 -3.25 -8.48
C ALA A 446 19.35 -3.07 -9.21
N THR A 447 19.07 -3.94 -10.17
CA THR A 447 17.72 -4.16 -10.70
C THR A 447 17.14 -5.41 -10.06
N ILE A 448 16.01 -5.25 -9.38
CA ILE A 448 15.36 -6.36 -8.68
C ILE A 448 14.05 -6.67 -9.39
N LYS A 449 13.88 -7.91 -9.84
CA LYS A 449 12.67 -8.41 -10.48
C LYS A 449 12.12 -9.60 -9.70
N VAL A 450 10.81 -9.68 -9.59
CA VAL A 450 10.12 -10.72 -8.83
C VAL A 450 8.98 -11.30 -9.66
N LYS A 451 9.06 -12.60 -9.92
CA LYS A 451 8.04 -13.33 -10.71
C LYS A 451 7.81 -14.70 -10.12
N ASN A 452 6.55 -15.07 -9.86
CA ASN A 452 6.19 -16.36 -9.29
C ASN A 452 6.97 -16.71 -8.00
N ASP A 453 7.14 -15.73 -7.11
CA ASP A 453 7.94 -15.85 -5.87
C ASP A 453 9.44 -16.11 -6.07
N GLN A 454 9.95 -16.09 -7.31
CA GLN A 454 11.38 -16.04 -7.61
C GLN A 454 11.85 -14.58 -7.60
N ILE A 455 13.01 -14.33 -6.98
CA ILE A 455 13.63 -13.01 -6.88
C ILE A 455 14.95 -13.05 -7.64
N ASP A 456 15.05 -12.25 -8.68
CA ASP A 456 16.25 -12.07 -9.49
C ASP A 456 16.82 -10.67 -9.20
N ILE A 457 18.13 -10.61 -8.93
CA ILE A 457 18.86 -9.36 -8.71
C ILE A 457 20.00 -9.31 -9.71
N ASP A 458 19.92 -8.35 -10.63
CA ASP A 458 20.94 -8.10 -11.64
C ASP A 458 21.62 -6.74 -11.36
N ILE A 459 22.87 -6.60 -11.80
CA ILE A 459 23.57 -5.31 -11.78
C ILE A 459 23.28 -4.61 -13.10
N LEU A 460 22.89 -3.33 -13.05
CA LEU A 460 22.82 -2.49 -14.24
C LEU A 460 24.24 -2.20 -14.73
N ASP A 461 24.56 -2.73 -15.91
CA ASP A 461 25.82 -2.46 -16.58
C ASP A 461 25.90 -1.01 -17.08
N ASP A 462 27.04 -0.34 -16.88
CA ASP A 462 27.34 0.97 -17.49
C ASP A 462 27.88 0.78 -18.92
N SER A 463 27.04 0.26 -19.80
CA SER A 463 27.41 -0.11 -21.17
C SER A 463 27.48 1.08 -22.14
N SER A 464 28.09 0.87 -23.31
CA SER A 464 28.26 1.94 -24.31
C SER A 464 26.92 2.39 -24.88
N SER A 465 26.00 1.46 -25.12
CA SER A 465 24.64 1.73 -25.59
C SER A 465 23.81 2.54 -24.57
N ARG A 466 23.91 2.22 -23.27
CA ARG A 466 23.24 2.99 -22.21
C ARG A 466 23.79 4.41 -22.11
N GLN A 467 25.11 4.58 -22.22
CA GLN A 467 25.72 5.90 -22.28
C GLN A 467 25.29 6.69 -23.52
N LEU A 468 25.20 6.03 -24.68
CA LEU A 468 24.71 6.61 -25.93
C LEU A 468 23.31 7.20 -25.74
N VAL A 469 22.36 6.38 -25.28
CA VAL A 469 20.98 6.81 -25.04
C VAL A 469 20.93 7.93 -24.02
N ALA A 470 21.65 7.80 -22.89
CA ALA A 470 21.69 8.82 -21.84
C ALA A 470 22.15 10.19 -22.37
N GLU A 471 23.21 10.25 -23.19
CA GLU A 471 23.70 11.51 -23.76
C GLU A 471 22.69 12.13 -24.74
N MET A 472 22.00 11.32 -25.53
CA MET A 472 20.95 11.80 -26.44
C MET A 472 19.76 12.37 -25.66
N MET A 473 19.34 11.71 -24.58
CA MET A 473 18.25 12.21 -23.73
C MET A 473 18.64 13.51 -23.00
N ILE A 474 19.87 13.58 -22.48
CA ILE A 474 20.40 14.80 -21.86
C ILE A 474 20.44 15.96 -22.87
N MET A 475 20.86 15.69 -24.11
CA MET A 475 20.90 16.68 -25.20
C MET A 475 19.50 17.18 -25.56
N ALA A 476 18.50 16.29 -25.69
CA ALA A 476 17.12 16.70 -25.95
C ALA A 476 16.56 17.59 -24.81
N GLY A 477 16.84 17.23 -23.55
CA GLY A 477 16.46 18.04 -22.39
C GLY A 477 17.15 19.40 -22.33
N GLU A 478 18.43 19.50 -22.73
CA GLU A 478 19.12 20.79 -22.89
C GLU A 478 18.45 21.64 -23.97
N VAL A 479 18.17 21.05 -25.15
CA VAL A 479 17.56 21.76 -26.28
C VAL A 479 16.17 22.29 -25.92
N ALA A 480 15.33 21.46 -25.29
CA ALA A 480 14.03 21.87 -24.78
C ALA A 480 14.15 23.07 -23.81
N ALA A 481 15.12 23.01 -22.90
CA ALA A 481 15.36 24.07 -21.93
C ALA A 481 15.91 25.36 -22.57
N ARG A 482 16.84 25.25 -23.53
CA ARG A 482 17.35 26.38 -24.31
C ARG A 482 16.24 27.07 -25.10
N TYR A 483 15.37 26.28 -25.72
CA TYR A 483 14.21 26.81 -26.45
C TYR A 483 13.26 27.55 -25.52
N GLY A 484 12.89 26.94 -24.38
CA GLY A 484 12.01 27.57 -23.40
C GLY A 484 12.61 28.86 -22.85
N GLN A 485 13.91 28.87 -22.53
CA GLN A 485 14.62 30.06 -22.08
C GLN A 485 14.63 31.17 -23.14
N ALA A 486 14.96 30.85 -24.40
CA ALA A 486 15.06 31.83 -25.49
C ALA A 486 13.71 32.50 -25.80
N HIS A 487 12.61 31.77 -25.61
CA HIS A 487 11.25 32.25 -25.91
C HIS A 487 10.46 32.67 -24.65
N ASN A 488 11.10 32.71 -23.48
CA ASN A 488 10.46 33.01 -22.19
C ASN A 488 9.24 32.12 -21.86
N ILE A 489 9.32 30.84 -22.23
CA ILE A 489 8.29 29.84 -21.93
C ILE A 489 8.59 29.27 -20.53
N PRO A 490 7.66 29.38 -19.56
CA PRO A 490 7.80 28.67 -18.29
C PRO A 490 7.71 27.16 -18.55
N LEU A 491 8.76 26.45 -18.14
CA LEU A 491 8.88 24.98 -18.22
C LEU A 491 9.23 24.44 -16.83
N PRO A 492 9.02 23.14 -16.55
CA PRO A 492 9.55 22.50 -15.36
C PRO A 492 11.08 22.30 -15.48
N PHE A 493 11.83 23.39 -15.38
CA PHE A 493 13.29 23.39 -15.37
C PHE A 493 13.81 22.61 -14.16
N ARG A 494 14.91 21.87 -14.35
CA ARG A 494 15.55 21.08 -13.32
C ARG A 494 16.99 21.54 -13.15
N GLY A 495 17.30 22.06 -11.98
CA GLY A 495 18.64 22.52 -11.59
C GLY A 495 19.28 21.61 -10.56
N GLN A 496 20.59 21.74 -10.41
CA GLN A 496 21.34 21.14 -9.31
C GLN A 496 22.48 22.12 -8.95
N PRO A 497 22.54 22.60 -7.69
CA PRO A 497 23.61 23.48 -7.25
C PRO A 497 25.01 22.85 -7.45
N GLN A 498 26.04 23.70 -7.52
CA GLN A 498 27.42 23.21 -7.58
C GLN A 498 27.77 22.48 -6.26
N PRO A 499 28.19 21.21 -6.30
CA PRO A 499 28.65 20.51 -5.11
C PRO A 499 30.01 21.03 -4.64
N GLU A 500 30.22 20.98 -3.32
CA GLU A 500 31.54 21.07 -2.70
C GLU A 500 32.15 19.66 -2.69
N LEU A 501 32.77 19.27 -3.80
CA LEU A 501 33.44 17.97 -3.90
C LEU A 501 34.71 17.95 -3.05
N PRO A 502 35.12 16.78 -2.54
CA PRO A 502 36.41 16.65 -1.87
C PRO A 502 37.55 17.05 -2.83
N PRO A 503 38.58 17.76 -2.36
CA PRO A 503 39.74 18.11 -3.18
C PRO A 503 40.42 16.85 -3.76
N ASP A 504 41.06 16.99 -4.92
CA ASP A 504 41.76 15.86 -5.57
C ASP A 504 42.77 15.18 -4.64
N GLU A 505 43.49 15.96 -3.82
CA GLU A 505 44.42 15.43 -2.82
C GLU A 505 43.74 14.52 -1.79
N GLU A 506 42.53 14.86 -1.34
CA GLU A 506 41.75 14.03 -0.41
C GLU A 506 41.19 12.78 -1.10
N LEU A 507 40.69 12.92 -2.34
CA LEU A 507 40.24 11.78 -3.13
C LEU A 507 41.38 10.80 -3.41
N LEU A 508 42.60 11.28 -3.64
CA LEU A 508 43.78 10.44 -3.85
C LEU A 508 44.15 9.60 -2.63
N LEU A 509 43.81 10.05 -1.41
CA LEU A 509 43.99 9.26 -0.18
C LEU A 509 42.96 8.14 -0.05
N LEU A 510 41.82 8.23 -0.73
CA LEU A 510 40.81 7.18 -0.77
C LEU A 510 41.18 6.10 -1.80
N PRO A 511 40.85 4.82 -1.55
CA PRO A 511 40.93 3.76 -2.55
C PRO A 511 40.20 4.13 -3.84
N ALA A 512 40.80 3.80 -4.98
CA ALA A 512 40.16 4.02 -6.28
C ALA A 512 38.88 3.17 -6.44
N GLY A 513 38.01 3.56 -7.39
CA GLY A 513 36.75 2.87 -7.65
C GLY A 513 35.62 3.33 -6.73
N PHE A 514 34.81 2.39 -6.24
CA PHE A 514 33.52 2.67 -5.58
C PHE A 514 33.63 3.52 -4.30
N VAL A 515 34.76 3.46 -3.59
CA VAL A 515 34.98 4.30 -2.39
C VAL A 515 35.02 5.79 -2.75
N ARG A 516 35.80 6.17 -3.79
CA ARG A 516 35.84 7.55 -4.30
C ARG A 516 34.50 7.98 -4.88
N SER A 517 33.86 7.13 -5.69
CA SER A 517 32.52 7.40 -6.22
C SER A 517 31.50 7.64 -5.10
N CYS A 518 31.53 6.83 -4.04
CA CYS A 518 30.65 6.99 -2.88
C CYS A 518 30.93 8.31 -2.14
N ALA A 519 32.20 8.68 -1.95
CA ALA A 519 32.59 9.95 -1.34
C ALA A 519 32.09 11.15 -2.16
N MET A 520 32.27 11.14 -3.48
CA MET A 520 31.76 12.18 -4.38
C MET A 520 30.24 12.27 -4.33
N ARG A 521 29.54 11.13 -4.38
CA ARG A 521 28.06 11.05 -4.34
C ARG A 521 27.48 11.68 -3.09
N ARG A 522 28.14 11.52 -1.94
CA ARG A 522 27.69 12.10 -0.67
C ARG A 522 27.73 13.64 -0.68
N CYS A 523 28.59 14.25 -1.48
CA CYS A 523 28.69 15.70 -1.62
C CYS A 523 27.71 16.28 -2.64
N MET A 524 27.00 15.44 -3.41
CA MET A 524 26.06 15.91 -4.42
C MET A 524 24.80 16.50 -3.78
N PRO A 525 24.46 17.77 -4.04
CA PRO A 525 23.20 18.34 -3.59
C PRO A 525 22.03 17.70 -4.36
N LYS A 526 20.84 17.75 -3.77
CA LYS A 526 19.63 17.30 -4.46
C LYS A 526 19.33 18.19 -5.66
N SER A 527 18.76 17.62 -6.72
CA SER A 527 18.21 18.40 -7.82
C SER A 527 16.93 19.10 -7.37
N GLU A 528 16.69 20.30 -7.90
CA GLU A 528 15.53 21.12 -7.60
C GLU A 528 14.77 21.45 -8.89
N MET A 529 13.44 21.58 -8.78
CA MET A 529 12.57 21.96 -9.88
C MET A 529 12.23 23.45 -9.77
N SER A 530 12.18 24.14 -10.91
CA SER A 530 11.82 25.57 -11.01
C SER A 530 11.01 25.81 -12.28
N ILE A 531 10.26 26.91 -12.31
CA ILE A 531 9.61 27.39 -13.53
C ILE A 531 10.51 28.34 -14.35
N THR A 532 11.69 28.67 -13.83
CA THR A 532 12.70 29.48 -14.50
C THR A 532 13.99 28.67 -14.72
N PRO A 533 14.78 28.98 -15.76
CA PRO A 533 16.03 28.29 -16.04
C PRO A 533 16.98 28.25 -14.84
N LEU A 534 17.60 27.08 -14.59
CA LEU A 534 18.59 26.85 -13.56
C LEU A 534 19.77 26.04 -14.13
N ARG A 535 20.98 26.32 -13.64
CA ARG A 535 22.15 25.49 -13.95
C ARG A 535 22.01 24.11 -13.31
N HIS A 536 22.41 23.07 -14.05
CA HIS A 536 22.49 21.70 -13.56
C HIS A 536 23.95 21.27 -13.48
N ALA A 537 24.57 21.48 -12.31
CA ALA A 537 26.01 21.27 -12.12
C ALA A 537 26.44 19.84 -12.43
N GLY A 538 25.73 18.81 -11.93
CA GLY A 538 26.08 17.42 -12.19
C GLY A 538 26.05 17.03 -13.67
N LEU A 539 25.24 17.72 -14.49
CA LEU A 539 25.17 17.46 -15.94
C LEU A 539 26.11 18.35 -16.75
N GLY A 540 26.74 19.37 -16.16
CA GLY A 540 27.56 20.34 -16.88
C GLY A 540 26.76 21.27 -17.79
N LEU A 541 25.47 21.51 -17.49
CA LEU A 541 24.57 22.29 -18.35
C LEU A 541 24.11 23.59 -17.69
N ASN A 542 24.05 24.67 -18.46
CA ASN A 542 23.57 25.98 -18.00
C ASN A 542 22.05 26.04 -17.79
N THR A 543 21.31 25.19 -18.49
CA THR A 543 19.86 25.03 -18.37
C THR A 543 19.47 23.61 -18.74
N TYR A 544 18.47 23.05 -18.08
CA TYR A 544 18.00 21.69 -18.33
C TYR A 544 16.53 21.53 -17.91
N THR A 545 15.78 20.74 -18.66
CA THR A 545 14.43 20.27 -18.32
C THR A 545 14.27 18.84 -18.82
N GLN A 546 13.38 18.07 -18.19
CA GLN A 546 13.06 16.73 -18.66
C GLN A 546 11.95 16.83 -19.71
N ALA A 547 12.14 16.15 -20.84
CA ALA A 547 11.23 16.19 -21.98
C ALA A 547 11.16 14.86 -22.75
N THR A 548 11.75 13.80 -22.21
CA THR A 548 12.05 12.55 -22.93
C THR A 548 11.26 11.34 -22.44
N SER A 549 10.35 11.53 -21.47
CA SER A 549 9.52 10.42 -20.98
C SER A 549 8.08 10.84 -20.65
N PRO A 550 7.34 11.48 -21.56
CA PRO A 550 6.01 12.02 -21.29
C PRO A 550 4.92 10.97 -21.07
N ILE A 551 5.14 9.69 -21.42
CA ILE A 551 4.19 8.60 -21.10
C ILE A 551 4.25 8.26 -19.61
N ARG A 552 5.43 8.37 -18.98
CA ARG A 552 5.67 7.94 -17.59
C ARG A 552 6.01 9.05 -16.60
N ARG A 553 6.27 10.29 -17.04
CA ARG A 553 6.54 11.45 -16.18
C ARG A 553 5.65 12.63 -16.56
N TYR A 554 4.81 13.06 -15.62
CA TYR A 554 3.91 14.19 -15.85
C TYR A 554 4.66 15.52 -16.07
N SER A 555 5.84 15.70 -15.47
CA SER A 555 6.70 16.86 -15.74
C SER A 555 7.09 17.00 -17.21
N ASP A 556 7.38 15.88 -17.86
CA ASP A 556 7.77 15.85 -19.28
C ASP A 556 6.55 16.17 -20.16
N LEU A 557 5.38 15.67 -19.77
CA LEU A 557 4.10 16.00 -20.41
C LEU A 557 3.79 17.51 -20.34
N LEU A 558 4.05 18.16 -19.20
CA LEU A 558 3.93 19.62 -19.06
C LEU A 558 4.89 20.35 -20.01
N THR A 559 6.14 19.89 -20.12
CA THR A 559 7.10 20.42 -21.09
C THR A 559 6.55 20.34 -22.51
N HIS A 560 5.99 19.19 -22.89
CA HIS A 560 5.39 18.98 -24.23
C HIS A 560 4.21 19.91 -24.47
N PHE A 561 3.28 20.05 -23.52
CA PHE A 561 2.14 20.97 -23.64
C PHE A 561 2.58 22.41 -23.92
N GLN A 562 3.56 22.90 -23.16
CA GLN A 562 4.09 24.26 -23.30
C GLN A 562 4.80 24.47 -24.63
N LEU A 563 5.73 23.57 -24.98
CA LEU A 563 6.52 23.67 -26.21
C LEU A 563 5.61 23.63 -27.45
N LYS A 564 4.69 22.66 -27.51
CA LYS A 564 3.83 22.48 -28.68
C LYS A 564 2.83 23.62 -28.86
N ALA A 565 2.27 24.17 -27.78
CA ALA A 565 1.41 25.35 -27.86
C ALA A 565 2.16 26.54 -28.45
N HIS A 566 3.39 26.78 -27.99
CA HIS A 566 4.22 27.84 -28.56
C HIS A 566 4.57 27.57 -30.05
N LEU A 567 4.90 26.33 -30.42
CA LEU A 567 5.18 25.96 -31.81
C LEU A 567 3.98 26.17 -32.75
N ARG A 568 2.75 26.07 -32.24
CA ARG A 568 1.52 26.41 -32.98
C ARG A 568 1.22 27.91 -33.02
N GLY A 569 1.96 28.74 -32.27
CA GLY A 569 1.66 30.17 -32.10
C GLY A 569 0.43 30.43 -31.23
N GLU A 570 0.07 29.48 -30.37
CA GLU A 570 -1.06 29.57 -29.45
C GLU A 570 -0.64 30.15 -28.09
N ASN A 571 -1.63 30.52 -27.29
CA ASN A 571 -1.39 30.83 -25.88
C ASN A 571 -0.93 29.58 -25.14
N LEU A 572 -0.01 29.76 -24.20
CA LEU A 572 0.46 28.70 -23.33
C LEU A 572 -0.70 28.12 -22.50
N PRO A 573 -0.83 26.78 -22.40
CA PRO A 573 -1.94 26.15 -21.70
C PRO A 573 -1.89 26.37 -20.19
N PHE A 574 -0.69 26.53 -19.63
CA PHE A 574 -0.49 26.88 -18.24
C PHE A 574 0.28 28.20 -18.15
N THR A 575 -0.28 29.16 -17.42
CA THR A 575 0.48 30.34 -16.99
C THR A 575 1.61 29.94 -16.04
N ALA A 576 2.57 30.85 -15.81
CA ALA A 576 3.65 30.61 -14.86
C ALA A 576 3.15 30.24 -13.44
N ASP A 577 2.05 30.87 -12.99
CA ASP A 577 1.47 30.59 -11.67
C ASP A 577 0.77 29.23 -11.62
N GLN A 578 -0.02 28.89 -12.65
CA GLN A 578 -0.65 27.57 -12.76
C GLN A 578 0.39 26.45 -12.87
N LEU A 579 1.43 26.64 -13.68
CA LEU A 579 2.50 25.66 -13.82
C LEU A 579 3.20 25.42 -12.46
N ARG A 580 3.45 26.50 -11.70
CA ARG A 580 4.05 26.40 -10.37
C ARG A 580 3.16 25.59 -9.42
N GLU A 581 1.85 25.84 -9.41
CA GLU A 581 0.89 25.11 -8.58
C GLU A 581 0.86 23.62 -8.93
N VAL A 582 0.73 23.30 -10.22
CA VAL A 582 0.73 21.91 -10.71
C VAL A 582 2.05 21.21 -10.35
N MET A 583 3.19 21.87 -10.53
CA MET A 583 4.50 21.33 -10.19
C MET A 583 4.65 21.02 -8.70
N MET A 584 4.06 21.80 -7.79
CA MET A 584 4.10 21.51 -6.36
C MET A 584 3.40 20.18 -6.03
N THR A 585 2.21 19.96 -6.61
CA THR A 585 1.45 18.71 -6.43
C THR A 585 2.18 17.51 -7.03
N VAL A 586 2.69 17.67 -8.25
CA VAL A 586 3.43 16.59 -8.95
C VAL A 586 4.69 16.24 -8.19
N THR A 587 5.45 17.23 -7.71
CA THR A 587 6.68 17.01 -6.93
C THR A 587 6.39 16.22 -5.65
N SER A 588 5.33 16.56 -4.92
CA SER A 588 4.95 15.81 -3.70
C SER A 588 4.61 14.35 -4.02
N THR A 589 3.88 14.13 -5.11
CA THR A 589 3.47 12.78 -5.55
C THR A 589 4.68 11.96 -5.98
N THR A 590 5.56 12.52 -6.82
CA THR A 590 6.79 11.86 -7.26
C THR A 590 7.74 11.53 -6.10
N GLN A 591 7.82 12.38 -5.07
CA GLN A 591 8.60 12.07 -3.86
C GLN A 591 8.05 10.84 -3.11
N GLU A 592 6.72 10.69 -3.05
CA GLU A 592 6.11 9.50 -2.46
C GLU A 592 6.35 8.26 -3.34
N VAL A 593 6.24 8.39 -4.66
CA VAL A 593 6.59 7.31 -5.63
C VAL A 593 8.01 6.83 -5.39
N THR A 594 9.01 7.72 -5.45
CA THR A 594 10.42 7.36 -5.22
C THR A 594 10.64 6.72 -3.85
N MET A 595 9.93 7.17 -2.81
CA MET A 595 10.00 6.53 -1.50
C MET A 595 9.49 5.08 -1.56
N VAL A 596 8.34 4.85 -2.17
CA VAL A 596 7.71 3.52 -2.29
C VAL A 596 8.57 2.57 -3.10
N GLU A 597 9.11 3.01 -4.24
CA GLU A 597 10.02 2.21 -5.07
C GLU A 597 11.25 1.80 -4.27
N ARG A 598 11.92 2.77 -3.62
CA ARG A 598 13.11 2.50 -2.81
C ARG A 598 12.84 1.52 -1.68
N GLN A 599 11.73 1.68 -0.96
CA GLN A 599 11.39 0.79 0.15
C GLN A 599 10.98 -0.61 -0.31
N THR A 600 10.31 -0.69 -1.46
CA THR A 600 9.95 -1.99 -2.06
C THR A 600 11.19 -2.73 -2.56
N ASN A 601 12.10 -2.04 -3.26
CA ASN A 601 13.39 -2.62 -3.69
C ASN A 601 14.19 -3.09 -2.47
N ARG A 602 14.23 -2.27 -1.41
CA ARG A 602 14.91 -2.63 -0.16
C ARG A 602 14.30 -3.86 0.51
N TYR A 603 12.97 -3.97 0.56
CA TYR A 603 12.28 -5.16 1.06
C TYR A 603 12.71 -6.42 0.30
N TRP A 604 12.65 -6.40 -1.03
CA TRP A 604 12.99 -7.57 -1.84
C TRP A 604 14.48 -7.90 -1.83
N ALA A 605 15.37 -6.91 -1.73
CA ALA A 605 16.79 -7.13 -1.52
C ALA A 605 17.07 -7.88 -0.20
N LEU A 606 16.40 -7.48 0.89
CA LEU A 606 16.52 -8.16 2.17
C LEU A 606 15.90 -9.56 2.15
N GLU A 607 14.80 -9.73 1.43
CA GLU A 607 14.15 -11.03 1.26
C GLU A 607 15.04 -12.00 0.47
N TYR A 608 15.69 -11.53 -0.60
CA TYR A 608 16.69 -12.29 -1.34
C TYR A 608 17.82 -12.75 -0.42
N LEU A 609 18.42 -11.82 0.34
CA LEU A 609 19.49 -12.13 1.29
C LEU A 609 19.04 -13.09 2.40
N ARG A 610 17.80 -12.96 2.88
CA ARG A 610 17.21 -13.86 3.88
C ARG A 610 17.08 -15.30 3.36
N ARG A 611 16.78 -15.47 2.07
CA ARG A 611 16.66 -16.78 1.42
C ARG A 611 18.01 -17.44 1.12
N HIS A 612 19.12 -16.69 1.20
CA HIS A 612 20.48 -17.17 0.93
C HIS A 612 21.41 -17.02 2.17
N PRO A 613 21.07 -17.60 3.34
CA PRO A 613 21.83 -17.38 4.58
C PRO A 613 23.23 -18.00 4.57
N ASP A 614 23.43 -19.08 3.81
CA ASP A 614 24.70 -19.80 3.73
C ASP A 614 25.64 -19.24 2.66
N GLN A 615 25.14 -18.35 1.79
CA GLN A 615 25.96 -17.72 0.76
C GLN A 615 26.93 -16.72 1.39
N VAL A 616 28.20 -16.84 1.01
CA VAL A 616 29.25 -15.89 1.39
C VAL A 616 29.38 -14.88 0.26
N TRP A 617 29.34 -13.61 0.64
CA TRP A 617 29.43 -12.47 -0.25
C TRP A 617 30.77 -11.77 -0.06
N ASP A 618 31.41 -11.39 -1.16
CA ASP A 618 32.52 -10.44 -1.11
C ASP A 618 31.95 -9.02 -1.03
N VAL A 619 32.45 -8.24 -0.08
CA VAL A 619 31.96 -6.89 0.16
C VAL A 619 33.08 -5.87 0.33
N THR A 620 32.91 -4.73 -0.33
CA THR A 620 33.78 -3.57 -0.15
C THR A 620 33.24 -2.64 0.92
N VAL A 621 34.08 -2.25 1.88
CA VAL A 621 33.77 -1.17 2.84
C VAL A 621 33.82 0.19 2.13
N LEU A 622 32.66 0.81 1.87
CA LEU A 622 32.58 2.07 1.12
C LEU A 622 32.87 3.30 1.96
N MET A 623 32.21 3.42 3.12
CA MET A 623 32.32 4.60 3.98
C MET A 623 31.87 4.32 5.41
N TRP A 624 32.38 5.09 6.35
CA TRP A 624 31.86 5.08 7.72
C TRP A 624 30.54 5.85 7.82
N LEU A 625 29.50 5.18 8.32
CA LEU A 625 28.26 5.82 8.73
C LEU A 625 28.39 6.37 10.15
N ARG A 626 29.02 5.59 11.04
CA ARG A 626 29.41 5.97 12.41
C ARG A 626 30.69 5.21 12.80
N GLU A 627 31.82 5.89 12.67
CA GLU A 627 33.16 5.31 12.90
C GLU A 627 33.39 4.88 14.35
N ASP A 628 32.89 5.66 15.32
CA ASP A 628 32.98 5.38 16.76
C ASP A 628 32.33 4.05 17.19
N SER A 629 31.31 3.62 16.44
CA SER A 629 30.58 2.38 16.67
C SER A 629 30.90 1.30 15.63
N ASN A 630 31.93 1.49 14.80
CA ASN A 630 32.32 0.62 13.70
C ASN A 630 31.16 0.28 12.74
N LEU A 631 30.24 1.24 12.50
CA LEU A 631 29.18 1.07 11.53
C LEU A 631 29.61 1.66 10.19
N ALA A 632 29.76 0.81 9.19
CA ALA A 632 30.09 1.21 7.82
C ALA A 632 28.94 0.90 6.86
N LEU A 633 28.97 1.56 5.70
CA LEU A 633 28.23 1.16 4.51
C LEU A 633 29.13 0.21 3.71
N ILE A 634 28.63 -0.99 3.43
CA ILE A 634 29.30 -2.00 2.59
C ILE A 634 28.58 -2.12 1.25
N LEU A 635 29.31 -2.52 0.21
CA LEU A 635 28.81 -2.85 -1.10
C LEU A 635 28.95 -4.35 -1.35
N LEU A 636 27.84 -5.04 -1.60
CA LEU A 636 27.84 -6.39 -2.14
C LEU A 636 27.98 -6.25 -3.66
N GLU A 637 29.20 -6.42 -4.17
CA GLU A 637 29.53 -6.09 -5.56
C GLU A 637 28.69 -6.90 -6.54
N ASP A 638 28.57 -8.21 -6.33
CA ASP A 638 27.82 -9.15 -7.18
C ASP A 638 26.30 -8.87 -7.24
N LEU A 639 25.78 -8.04 -6.33
CA LEU A 639 24.36 -7.68 -6.29
C LEU A 639 24.11 -6.18 -6.51
N GLY A 640 25.16 -5.34 -6.56
CA GLY A 640 25.03 -3.89 -6.57
C GLY A 640 24.32 -3.31 -5.33
N LEU A 641 24.23 -4.08 -4.22
CA LEU A 641 23.50 -3.68 -3.03
C LEU A 641 24.38 -2.98 -2.01
N GLN A 642 23.91 -1.85 -1.49
CA GLN A 642 24.61 -1.07 -0.46
C GLN A 642 23.87 -1.18 0.86
N LEU A 643 24.51 -1.77 1.88
CA LEU A 643 23.88 -2.11 3.15
C LEU A 643 24.76 -1.72 4.34
N PRO A 644 24.15 -1.35 5.49
CA PRO A 644 24.90 -1.05 6.69
C PRO A 644 25.42 -2.33 7.36
N MET A 645 26.66 -2.31 7.86
CA MET A 645 27.25 -3.40 8.64
C MET A 645 28.05 -2.88 9.82
N PHE A 646 27.90 -3.52 10.98
CA PHE A 646 28.74 -3.31 12.14
C PHE A 646 29.95 -4.25 12.11
N PHE A 647 31.15 -3.72 12.31
CA PHE A 647 32.38 -4.50 12.40
C PHE A 647 32.83 -4.70 13.87
N LYS A 648 33.32 -5.90 14.17
CA LYS A 648 33.87 -6.25 15.50
C LYS A 648 35.34 -5.88 15.66
N ARG A 649 35.98 -5.52 14.55
CA ARG A 649 37.38 -5.09 14.46
C ARG A 649 37.45 -3.78 13.69
N SER A 650 38.62 -3.15 13.72
CA SER A 650 38.91 -2.05 12.79
C SER A 650 39.01 -2.59 11.37
N VAL A 651 38.38 -1.88 10.42
CA VAL A 651 38.44 -2.15 8.98
C VAL A 651 38.83 -0.87 8.25
N GLY A 652 39.55 -0.99 7.13
CA GLY A 652 39.85 0.13 6.24
C GLY A 652 38.71 0.41 5.27
N LEU A 653 38.60 1.66 4.80
CA LEU A 653 37.81 1.92 3.58
C LEU A 653 38.47 1.20 2.40
N GLY A 654 37.66 0.63 1.52
CA GLY A 654 38.10 -0.19 0.39
C GLY A 654 38.59 -1.59 0.76
N GLU A 655 38.57 -1.95 2.05
CA GLU A 655 38.87 -3.32 2.46
C GLU A 655 37.78 -4.26 1.95
N GLN A 656 38.22 -5.35 1.30
CA GLN A 656 37.36 -6.45 0.88
C GLN A 656 37.19 -7.43 2.05
N VAL A 657 35.94 -7.77 2.35
CA VAL A 657 35.59 -8.62 3.49
C VAL A 657 34.61 -9.69 3.03
N LEU A 658 34.83 -10.93 3.48
CA LEU A 658 33.86 -12.00 3.26
C LEU A 658 32.81 -11.98 4.37
N VAL A 659 31.54 -11.94 3.99
CA VAL A 659 30.42 -11.88 4.94
C VAL A 659 29.33 -12.86 4.58
N LYS A 660 28.60 -13.34 5.58
CA LYS A 660 27.33 -14.05 5.39
C LYS A 660 26.20 -13.35 6.12
N VAL A 661 24.98 -13.58 5.68
CA VAL A 661 23.79 -13.04 6.36
C VAL A 661 23.54 -13.84 7.63
N SER A 662 23.63 -13.20 8.80
CA SER A 662 23.32 -13.86 10.08
C SER A 662 21.86 -13.70 10.48
N HIS A 663 21.23 -12.59 10.08
CA HIS A 663 19.82 -12.33 10.32
C HIS A 663 19.30 -11.30 9.31
N ALA A 664 18.13 -11.55 8.75
CA ALA A 664 17.42 -10.60 7.90
C ALA A 664 15.92 -10.64 8.21
N ASP A 665 15.32 -9.46 8.39
CA ASP A 665 13.87 -9.27 8.55
C ASP A 665 13.44 -8.13 7.63
N PRO A 666 12.96 -8.46 6.41
CA PRO A 666 12.52 -7.47 5.42
C PRO A 666 11.40 -6.57 5.91
N GLN A 667 10.50 -7.10 6.76
CA GLN A 667 9.34 -6.37 7.26
C GLN A 667 9.74 -5.27 8.27
N LYS A 668 10.85 -5.48 8.98
CA LYS A 668 11.44 -4.50 9.90
C LYS A 668 12.56 -3.66 9.30
N ASP A 669 12.88 -3.89 8.03
CA ASP A 669 14.06 -3.32 7.38
C ASP A 669 15.37 -3.59 8.16
N MET A 670 15.54 -4.83 8.60
CA MET A 670 16.70 -5.26 9.39
C MET A 670 17.57 -6.24 8.64
N ILE A 671 18.88 -6.01 8.69
CA ILE A 671 19.90 -6.91 8.18
C ILE A 671 21.09 -6.92 9.13
N GLN A 672 21.65 -8.10 9.35
CA GLN A 672 22.88 -8.32 10.10
C GLN A 672 23.76 -9.30 9.34
N PHE A 673 25.03 -8.93 9.25
CA PHE A 673 26.07 -9.73 8.62
C PHE A 673 27.02 -10.27 9.68
N GLN A 674 27.58 -11.44 9.40
CA GLN A 674 28.70 -12.02 10.12
C GLN A 674 29.90 -12.07 9.18
N GLU A 675 31.00 -11.45 9.59
CA GLU A 675 32.31 -11.60 8.93
C GLU A 675 32.83 -13.04 9.05
N ILE A 676 33.35 -13.57 7.95
CA ILE A 676 33.99 -14.90 7.87
C ILE A 676 35.50 -14.73 7.84
N ILE A 677 36.18 -15.28 8.85
CA ILE A 677 37.64 -15.28 8.92
C ILE A 677 38.16 -16.54 8.20
N TYR A 678 39.17 -16.39 7.33
CA TYR A 678 39.73 -17.39 6.40
C TYR A 678 40.02 -18.81 6.95
N GLN A 679 40.01 -19.04 8.27
CA GLN A 679 40.14 -20.39 8.84
C GLN A 679 38.86 -21.24 8.73
N GLU A 680 37.69 -20.63 8.52
CA GLU A 680 36.40 -21.35 8.44
C GLU A 680 35.98 -21.72 6.99
N SER A 681 36.52 -21.06 5.96
CA SER A 681 36.12 -21.28 4.56
C SER A 681 36.53 -22.65 3.99
N HIS A 682 37.56 -23.29 4.56
CA HIS A 682 37.98 -24.65 4.21
C HIS A 682 37.16 -25.77 4.87
N GLN A 683 36.21 -25.45 5.76
CA GLN A 683 35.29 -26.45 6.31
C GLN A 683 33.94 -26.47 5.58
N ALA A 684 33.57 -25.40 4.86
CA ALA A 684 32.30 -25.31 4.12
C ALA A 684 32.37 -25.84 2.67
N THR A 685 33.57 -26.17 2.18
CA THR A 685 33.80 -26.70 0.81
C THR A 685 34.12 -28.21 0.78
N ASN A 686 33.83 -28.95 1.86
CA ASN A 686 33.94 -30.41 1.91
C ASN A 686 32.59 -31.10 2.12
#